data_AF-A0A520L900-F1
#
_entry.id   AF-A0A520L900-F1
#
_cell.length_a   1.000
_cell.length_b   1.000
_cell.length_c   1.000
_cell.angle_alpha   90.00
_cell.angle_beta   90.00
_cell.angle_gamma   90.00
#
_symmetry.space_group_name_H-M   'P 1'
#
loop_
_entity.id
_entity.type
_entity.pdbx_description
1 polymer ?
#
loop_
_entity_poly.entity_id
_entity_poly.type
_entity_poly.pdbx_seq_one_letter_code
_entity_poly.pdbx_strand_id
1 'polypeptide(L)'
;MKKLRSIAVAFIGVACAAAEPLELQKGDVVAFVGGADLVRMQDDGRLEAALTLRFREANPQFRDLAWEGDTVYFQNAVRERWRTEAFGGWSEQLRRIKATVVIFQFGKMESFEGVAKIAQFKEAYGKLIDDLAGEGRQAILLAPSPFEWPAARERAALNSYTKAVASLAKSKKIPFITGNQADSVEAFILGLTGKTEPNGPTYEQIRSTVREKHRLWVEYWRPTNWKCIFGDDSKRIFSKASHGRPSIQEEWATYPALIQAAENAIQKGAPWNAPAPSALTGSKEANLKNELASFEVLEGFEVNLFADESKGIANPLSVRWDANGCMYVACSDAYPQIEPGVQGNDKVITLRDTNGDGRADESMVFADGLRIPTGMEVGPDRVYIGQGTELLTLRDTTGDGHANERRTLLTGFGNGDSHQTSNSFVWSPGGELWWCQGDGIESRVETPFGVSSLFQAGVFRLRPNELRLDGLLDDFMGPGNPWGIAFDDYGQSFVIDGAGGVSYLTPASIPAKRRLRLPRIGKPGGYCGIDCLGARTFPDEMQGEFLIGDYKKNQISRFATSDDGAGFKLDWKEPLLRSKHRNFRPIDVKVGPDGAIYVVDWYNPITCHQDDFYRHPDRDKTHGRIWRIAPKKGILPPPNLVGASVLELLEALRAPERWTRLKAKQVLVGREVAQVLPAAKTWAKTAEGRDLMEVITLLEMLDQPDSEVLKRLLASPDDRARAYGVRVAGRWGERIENIVGLLEHAAEDRHARVRMEAALASAALPDARTILVSATVAEEPRDRWINYAFAQAVHHTKENWLPAFQRGELDFGDRRRGLTALLGAVESKHVLDEVRKLLLSNQVDENAQMALARALVAVGENRDLQTVFQLGQLDAATIRAMASRKRPEFDVSDFLESLCASKHVEDSVAALELAAKWRIRELYQTAIRLARSSQADPQLRSAAMRAMGALGNKETIPLLKVMAGKSANPKPSAIIGLLEVDQAEAAKSAADILQGTIQNEAIGKILGAFAGREGGGPLLAMELAKRKIDRTQGKRLQDVWIGTGFVQEAITEALEAIAGWPVASLKFDEDLVRRMVAAGRKGDRARGEILFESARAGCIACHKIGNQGGMIGPELSAVGSGVPADRIVTEVLWPARQVKGGYALSRITMRDGRVLQGYLQESRDKKLLLLRDFAGAGIQEVEAEMVSKEEPIGSLMPPTAQSLSRDELSDLFAYLFSLVGK
;
A
#
# COMPACT_ATOMS: atom_id res chain seq x y z
N MET A 1 -21.48 20.72 62.59
CA MET A 1 -20.31 20.65 63.50
C MET A 1 -19.84 19.21 63.66
N LYS A 2 -18.72 18.83 63.03
CA LYS A 2 -17.66 17.95 63.59
C LYS A 2 -16.53 17.84 62.57
N LYS A 3 -15.32 18.18 63.04
CA LYS A 3 -14.06 18.30 62.30
C LYS A 3 -13.55 16.92 61.83
N LEU A 4 -13.11 16.82 60.58
CA LEU A 4 -12.03 15.90 60.19
C LEU A 4 -10.96 16.69 59.42
N ARG A 5 -9.72 16.48 59.85
CA ARG A 5 -8.54 17.27 59.55
C ARG A 5 -8.09 17.07 58.10
N SER A 6 -7.93 18.16 57.37
CA SER A 6 -7.18 18.21 56.10
C SER A 6 -5.70 17.92 56.38
N ILE A 7 -5.19 16.79 55.89
CA ILE A 7 -3.75 16.56 55.76
C ILE A 7 -3.35 17.18 54.42
N ALA A 8 -2.69 18.33 54.47
CA ALA A 8 -1.98 18.87 53.34
C ALA A 8 -0.78 17.95 53.06
N VAL A 9 -0.87 17.14 52.00
CA VAL A 9 0.29 16.43 51.46
C VAL A 9 1.15 17.48 50.76
N ALA A 10 2.16 17.97 51.47
CA ALA A 10 3.23 18.77 50.88
C ALA A 10 3.96 17.88 49.86
N PHE A 11 3.86 18.23 48.58
CA PHE A 11 4.77 17.73 47.56
C PHE A 11 6.17 18.15 47.98
N ILE A 12 6.99 17.18 48.41
CA ILE A 12 8.43 17.37 48.54
C ILE A 12 8.95 17.50 47.10
N GLY A 13 9.04 18.75 46.64
CA GLY A 13 9.78 19.10 45.44
C GLY A 13 11.21 18.63 45.64
N VAL A 14 11.68 17.74 44.77
CA VAL A 14 13.11 17.48 44.64
C VAL A 14 13.72 18.78 44.14
N ALA A 15 14.36 19.52 45.05
CA ALA A 15 15.17 20.67 44.70
C ALA A 15 16.40 20.18 43.92
N CYS A 16 16.26 20.04 42.60
CA CYS A 16 17.40 20.16 41.70
C CYS A 16 17.83 21.63 41.73
N ALA A 17 19.13 21.89 41.79
CA ALA A 17 19.66 23.23 41.53
C ALA A 17 19.03 23.74 40.23
N ALA A 18 18.42 24.93 40.26
CA ALA A 18 17.86 25.54 39.07
C ALA A 18 18.95 25.59 38.01
N ALA A 19 18.69 25.01 36.83
CA ALA A 19 19.61 25.13 35.71
C ALA A 19 19.86 26.61 35.46
N GLU A 20 21.13 27.00 35.25
CA GLU A 20 21.43 28.36 34.82
C GLU A 20 20.67 28.63 33.51
N PRO A 21 20.08 29.83 33.34
CA PRO A 21 19.42 30.20 32.10
C PRO A 21 20.32 29.97 30.89
N LEU A 22 19.72 29.65 29.74
CA LEU A 22 20.44 29.51 28.49
C LEU A 22 21.15 30.83 28.15
N GLU A 23 22.40 30.75 27.70
CA GLU A 23 23.12 31.90 27.15
C GLU A 23 23.54 31.55 25.72
N LEU A 24 23.21 32.43 24.78
CA LEU A 24 23.50 32.27 23.36
C LEU A 24 24.44 33.38 22.89
N GLN A 25 25.42 33.01 22.08
CA GLN A 25 26.40 33.88 21.47
C GLN A 25 26.09 34.12 19.99
N LYS A 26 26.79 35.10 19.42
CA LYS A 26 26.64 35.42 18.00
C LYS A 26 27.03 34.23 17.13
N GLY A 27 26.10 33.81 16.27
CA GLY A 27 26.28 32.69 15.35
C GLY A 27 25.83 31.34 15.91
N ASP A 28 25.26 31.30 17.11
CA ASP A 28 24.65 30.07 17.64
C ASP A 28 23.44 29.63 16.81
N VAL A 29 23.33 28.30 16.65
CA VAL A 29 22.18 27.66 16.01
C VAL A 29 21.61 26.62 16.97
N VAL A 30 20.35 26.83 17.35
CA VAL A 30 19.60 25.96 18.27
C VAL A 30 18.75 24.98 17.46
N ALA A 31 19.00 23.69 17.63
CA ALA A 31 18.22 22.61 17.03
C ALA A 31 17.23 22.00 18.05
N PHE A 32 15.98 21.84 17.65
CA PHE A 32 14.94 21.18 18.44
C PHE A 32 14.76 19.73 17.96
N VAL A 33 14.75 18.76 18.89
CA VAL A 33 14.59 17.33 18.59
C VAL A 33 13.61 16.70 19.57
N GLY A 34 12.51 16.13 19.07
CA GLY A 34 11.41 15.66 19.92
C GLY A 34 10.24 15.08 19.12
N GLY A 35 9.19 14.69 19.84
CA GLY A 35 7.91 14.24 19.29
C GLY A 35 6.94 15.38 18.96
N ALA A 36 5.64 15.06 18.91
CA ALA A 36 4.58 15.99 18.50
C ALA A 36 4.44 17.23 19.40
N ASP A 37 4.75 17.12 20.70
CA ASP A 37 4.73 18.28 21.61
C ASP A 37 5.67 19.39 21.11
N LEU A 38 6.87 19.03 20.66
CA LEU A 38 7.86 19.99 20.23
C LEU A 38 7.49 20.59 18.86
N VAL A 39 6.96 19.78 17.94
CA VAL A 39 6.38 20.25 16.66
C VAL A 39 5.30 21.32 16.94
N ARG A 40 4.34 21.01 17.82
CA ARG A 40 3.25 21.94 18.17
C ARG A 40 3.75 23.22 18.84
N MET A 41 4.81 23.15 19.64
CA MET A 41 5.43 24.33 20.25
C MET A 41 6.06 25.26 19.21
N GLN A 42 6.66 24.71 18.16
CA GLN A 42 7.24 25.50 17.07
C GLN A 42 6.14 26.08 16.17
N ASP A 43 5.07 25.32 15.88
CA ASP A 43 3.90 25.81 15.13
C ASP A 43 3.16 26.97 15.82
N ASP A 44 3.14 26.96 17.15
CA ASP A 44 2.59 28.04 17.96
C ASP A 44 3.52 29.28 18.01
N GLY A 45 4.83 29.07 17.97
CA GLY A 45 5.86 30.10 17.84
C GLY A 45 6.17 30.89 19.11
N ARG A 46 5.47 30.69 20.24
CA ARG A 46 5.71 31.44 21.49
C ARG A 46 7.13 31.27 22.02
N LEU A 47 7.64 30.05 22.02
CA LEU A 47 8.97 29.71 22.55
C LEU A 47 10.09 30.40 21.76
N GLU A 48 10.11 30.24 20.44
CA GLU A 48 11.15 30.86 19.60
C GLU A 48 11.05 32.39 19.62
N ALA A 49 9.85 32.98 19.61
CA ALA A 49 9.67 34.43 19.69
C ALA A 49 10.24 35.00 20.99
N ALA A 50 10.03 34.30 22.12
CA ALA A 50 10.56 34.72 23.42
C ALA A 50 12.10 34.61 23.47
N LEU A 51 12.67 33.52 22.94
CA LEU A 51 14.12 33.35 22.80
C LEU A 51 14.73 34.43 21.90
N THR A 52 14.09 34.70 20.76
CA THR A 52 14.51 35.75 19.81
C THR A 52 14.55 37.13 20.46
N LEU A 53 13.54 37.47 21.27
CA LEU A 53 13.53 38.74 22.00
C LEU A 53 14.61 38.81 23.08
N ARG A 54 14.82 37.71 23.83
CA ARG A 54 15.83 37.64 24.90
C ARG A 54 17.26 37.75 24.35
N PHE A 55 17.53 37.16 23.19
CA PHE A 55 18.86 37.04 22.59
C PHE A 55 19.00 37.87 21.30
N ARG A 56 18.23 38.95 21.16
CA ARG A 56 18.21 39.79 19.94
C ARG A 56 19.59 40.26 19.52
N GLU A 57 20.46 40.64 20.47
CA GLU A 57 21.83 41.09 20.15
C GLU A 57 22.73 39.96 19.63
N ALA A 58 22.53 38.73 20.11
CA ALA A 58 23.26 37.55 19.64
C ALA A 58 22.76 37.10 18.25
N ASN A 59 21.52 37.40 17.87
CA ASN A 59 20.91 36.98 16.61
C ASN A 59 21.08 35.47 16.33
N PRO A 60 20.59 34.59 17.23
CA PRO A 60 20.67 33.14 17.03
C PRO A 60 19.71 32.67 15.93
N GLN A 61 20.02 31.51 15.34
CA GLN A 61 19.12 30.81 14.43
C GLN A 61 18.48 29.60 15.13
N PHE A 62 17.26 29.27 14.72
CA PHE A 62 16.48 28.18 15.30
C PHE A 62 16.03 27.20 14.21
N ARG A 63 16.19 25.90 14.46
CA ARG A 63 15.94 24.84 13.48
C ARG A 63 15.13 23.73 14.12
N ASP A 64 13.90 23.56 13.64
CA ASP A 64 13.03 22.51 14.16
C ASP A 64 13.26 21.18 13.44
N LEU A 65 13.82 20.20 14.14
CA LEU A 65 14.06 18.86 13.62
C LEU A 65 13.16 17.83 14.31
N ALA A 66 12.23 18.25 15.19
CA ALA A 66 11.26 17.38 15.87
C ALA A 66 10.27 16.79 14.86
N TRP A 67 9.77 15.56 15.09
CA TRP A 67 8.81 14.85 14.23
C TRP A 67 7.78 14.08 15.05
N GLU A 68 6.51 14.11 14.63
CA GLU A 68 5.42 13.42 15.32
C GLU A 68 5.65 11.91 15.37
N GLY A 69 5.38 11.32 16.54
CA GLY A 69 5.62 9.90 16.79
C GLY A 69 7.09 9.54 17.03
N ASP A 70 8.02 10.50 16.98
CA ASP A 70 9.41 10.24 17.37
C ASP A 70 9.52 9.83 18.84
N THR A 71 10.31 8.79 19.05
CA THR A 71 10.66 8.24 20.37
C THR A 71 12.16 8.02 20.43
N VAL A 72 12.74 7.86 21.61
CA VAL A 72 14.20 7.59 21.75
C VAL A 72 14.67 6.34 21.00
N TYR A 73 13.76 5.42 20.68
CA TYR A 73 14.04 4.21 19.90
C TYR A 73 13.94 4.45 18.39
N PHE A 74 13.08 5.39 17.99
CA PHE A 74 12.78 5.67 16.59
C PHE A 74 12.60 7.17 16.34
N GLN A 75 13.54 7.76 15.60
CA GLN A 75 13.52 9.15 15.16
C GLN A 75 13.09 9.23 13.68
N ASN A 76 12.59 10.40 13.24
CA ASN A 76 11.94 10.76 11.98
C ASN A 76 11.24 9.64 11.18
N ALA A 77 9.97 9.80 10.82
CA ALA A 77 9.28 8.81 9.99
C ALA A 77 10.05 8.47 8.69
N VAL A 78 10.55 9.46 7.93
CA VAL A 78 11.31 9.23 6.69
C VAL A 78 12.76 8.72 6.93
N ARG A 79 13.16 8.45 8.19
CA ARG A 79 14.57 8.45 8.67
C ARG A 79 15.53 7.49 7.97
N GLU A 80 15.10 6.33 7.50
CA GLU A 80 16.07 5.25 7.22
C GLU A 80 16.14 4.78 5.77
N ARG A 81 15.06 4.95 4.99
CA ARG A 81 15.07 4.49 3.60
C ARG A 81 15.71 5.50 2.64
N TRP A 82 15.52 6.81 2.85
CA TRP A 82 15.88 7.84 1.85
C TRP A 82 16.56 9.09 2.40
N ARG A 83 16.58 9.26 3.72
CA ARG A 83 17.18 10.46 4.34
C ARG A 83 18.67 10.60 4.05
N THR A 84 19.39 9.49 3.91
CA THR A 84 20.79 9.46 3.50
C THR A 84 21.03 10.10 2.14
N GLU A 85 20.07 10.01 1.22
CA GLU A 85 20.16 10.63 -0.11
C GLU A 85 19.79 12.12 -0.09
N ALA A 86 18.95 12.55 0.86
CA ALA A 86 18.48 13.95 0.96
C ALA A 86 19.39 14.83 1.84
N PHE A 87 19.52 14.47 3.12
CA PHE A 87 20.16 15.31 4.16
C PHE A 87 21.34 14.62 4.86
N GLY A 88 21.64 13.36 4.52
CA GLY A 88 22.70 12.58 5.16
C GLY A 88 22.28 12.02 6.53
N GLY A 89 23.26 11.56 7.32
CA GLY A 89 23.03 11.10 8.70
C GLY A 89 22.77 12.25 9.68
N TRP A 90 22.30 11.97 10.89
CA TRP A 90 22.01 13.00 11.91
C TRP A 90 23.20 13.93 12.20
N SER A 91 24.41 13.40 12.39
CA SER A 91 25.59 14.23 12.64
C SER A 91 25.92 15.14 11.44
N GLU A 92 25.70 14.66 10.22
CA GLU A 92 25.89 15.47 9.00
C GLU A 92 24.86 16.59 8.92
N GLN A 93 23.61 16.32 9.27
CA GLN A 93 22.54 17.31 9.31
C GLN A 93 22.84 18.42 10.31
N LEU A 94 23.21 18.05 11.55
CA LEU A 94 23.56 19.02 12.58
C LEU A 94 24.79 19.85 12.19
N ARG A 95 25.78 19.27 11.50
CA ARG A 95 26.90 20.03 10.91
C ARG A 95 26.44 20.96 9.79
N ARG A 96 25.55 20.51 8.91
CA ARG A 96 25.02 21.29 7.77
C ARG A 96 24.31 22.55 8.24
N ILE A 97 23.49 22.46 9.29
CA ILE A 97 22.83 23.62 9.90
C ILE A 97 23.71 24.36 10.92
N LYS A 98 24.94 23.87 11.17
CA LYS A 98 25.88 24.43 12.14
C LYS A 98 25.33 24.50 13.57
N ALA A 99 24.56 23.49 13.98
CA ALA A 99 23.98 23.41 15.32
C ALA A 99 25.06 23.45 16.40
N THR A 100 24.93 24.39 17.32
CA THR A 100 25.78 24.54 18.53
C THR A 100 25.03 24.13 19.80
N VAL A 101 23.69 24.20 19.78
CA VAL A 101 22.83 23.78 20.89
C VAL A 101 21.77 22.81 20.38
N VAL A 102 21.47 21.76 21.15
CA VAL A 102 20.39 20.80 20.87
C VAL A 102 19.46 20.70 22.07
N ILE A 103 18.18 21.01 21.85
CA ILE A 103 17.11 20.93 22.85
C ILE A 103 16.29 19.68 22.57
N PHE A 104 16.24 18.77 23.54
CA PHE A 104 15.56 17.49 23.43
C PHE A 104 14.27 17.46 24.25
N GLN A 105 13.24 16.81 23.73
CA GLN A 105 12.04 16.48 24.50
C GLN A 105 11.53 15.07 24.17
N PHE A 106 11.76 14.11 25.07
CA PHE A 106 11.30 12.72 24.97
C PHE A 106 10.87 12.16 26.32
N GLY A 107 10.09 11.06 26.29
CA GLY A 107 9.57 10.37 27.46
C GLY A 107 8.05 10.39 27.59
N LYS A 108 7.33 11.15 26.74
CA LYS A 108 5.86 11.20 26.74
C LYS A 108 5.28 9.93 26.13
N MET A 109 5.59 9.65 24.86
CA MET A 109 5.08 8.46 24.17
C MET A 109 5.68 7.15 24.72
N GLU A 110 6.94 7.16 25.13
CA GLU A 110 7.60 5.98 25.71
C GLU A 110 6.98 5.58 27.05
N SER A 111 6.28 6.49 27.73
CA SER A 111 5.63 6.18 29.00
C SER A 111 4.46 5.18 28.88
N PHE A 112 3.95 4.92 27.67
CA PHE A 112 3.00 3.84 27.40
C PHE A 112 3.61 2.43 27.52
N GLU A 113 4.95 2.31 27.49
CA GLU A 113 5.64 1.01 27.66
C GLU A 113 5.65 0.51 29.11
N GLY A 114 5.23 1.35 30.05
CA GLY A 114 5.14 1.04 31.48
C GLY A 114 6.48 1.08 32.22
N VAL A 115 6.41 0.96 33.55
CA VAL A 115 7.57 1.17 34.43
C VAL A 115 8.70 0.15 34.24
N ALA A 116 8.40 -1.05 33.72
CA ALA A 116 9.38 -2.10 33.48
C ALA A 116 10.41 -1.73 32.40
N LYS A 117 10.10 -0.77 31.53
CA LYS A 117 10.92 -0.37 30.38
C LYS A 117 11.79 0.87 30.64
N ILE A 118 11.71 1.48 31.81
CA ILE A 118 12.45 2.71 32.16
C ILE A 118 13.97 2.56 32.02
N ALA A 119 14.55 1.41 32.36
CA ALA A 119 15.99 1.20 32.22
C ALA A 119 16.43 1.25 30.75
N GLN A 120 15.69 0.56 29.87
CA GLN A 120 15.91 0.55 28.42
C GLN A 120 15.72 1.94 27.82
N PHE A 121 14.68 2.67 28.26
CA PHE A 121 14.46 4.06 27.88
C PHE A 121 15.65 4.97 28.23
N LYS A 122 16.16 4.90 29.47
CA LYS A 122 17.30 5.74 29.90
C LYS A 122 18.56 5.47 29.09
N GLU A 123 18.82 4.21 28.77
CA GLU A 123 19.95 3.80 27.93
C GLU A 123 19.79 4.36 26.51
N ALA A 124 18.64 4.14 25.88
CA ALA A 124 18.34 4.62 24.53
C ALA A 124 18.39 6.16 24.43
N TYR A 125 17.78 6.86 25.40
CA TYR A 125 17.82 8.32 25.42
C TYR A 125 19.24 8.84 25.68
N GLY A 126 19.98 8.20 26.60
CA GLY A 126 21.37 8.54 26.87
C GLY A 126 22.24 8.45 25.61
N LYS A 127 22.06 7.37 24.84
CA LYS A 127 22.74 7.19 23.55
C LYS A 127 22.33 8.24 22.52
N LEU A 128 21.03 8.52 22.39
CA LEU A 128 20.53 9.55 21.45
C LEU A 128 21.14 10.92 21.76
N ILE A 129 21.23 11.28 23.04
CA ILE A 129 21.88 12.51 23.48
C ILE A 129 23.36 12.50 23.09
N ASP A 130 24.08 11.41 23.36
CA ASP A 130 25.52 11.33 23.03
C ASP A 130 25.76 11.44 21.52
N ASP A 131 24.90 10.84 20.70
CA ASP A 131 24.98 10.88 19.24
C ASP A 131 24.72 12.29 18.68
N LEU A 132 23.71 13.00 19.20
CA LEU A 132 23.26 14.29 18.66
C LEU A 132 23.95 15.50 19.31
N ALA A 133 24.36 15.39 20.58
CA ALA A 133 25.15 16.41 21.27
C ALA A 133 26.67 16.23 21.10
N GLY A 134 27.10 15.23 20.34
CA GLY A 134 28.51 15.03 19.97
C GLY A 134 29.13 16.27 19.29
N GLU A 135 30.46 16.27 19.15
CA GLU A 135 31.25 17.37 18.54
C GLU A 135 31.19 18.71 19.31
N GLY A 136 30.94 18.67 20.62
CA GLY A 136 31.01 19.86 21.49
C GLY A 136 29.73 20.69 21.54
N ARG A 137 28.59 20.16 21.07
CA ARG A 137 27.29 20.83 21.13
C ARG A 137 26.74 20.83 22.56
N GLN A 138 26.11 21.92 22.97
CA GLN A 138 25.41 21.99 24.25
C GLN A 138 24.09 21.22 24.15
N ALA A 139 23.85 20.28 25.07
CA ALA A 139 22.56 19.61 25.21
C ALA A 139 21.69 20.29 26.27
N ILE A 140 20.37 20.29 26.06
CA ILE A 140 19.36 20.72 27.05
C ILE A 140 18.18 19.75 26.99
N LEU A 141 17.70 19.28 28.13
CA LEU A 141 16.53 18.41 28.20
C LEU A 141 15.30 19.17 28.72
N LEU A 142 14.21 19.12 27.97
CA LEU A 142 12.90 19.56 28.43
C LEU A 142 12.16 18.39 29.06
N ALA A 143 11.40 18.66 30.12
CA ALA A 143 10.48 17.67 30.67
C ALA A 143 9.41 17.26 29.62
N PRO A 144 8.97 16.00 29.61
CA PRO A 144 7.75 15.61 28.91
C PRO A 144 6.58 16.47 29.36
N SER A 145 5.79 16.99 28.42
CA SER A 145 4.58 17.74 28.77
C SER A 145 3.48 16.78 29.27
N PRO A 146 2.57 17.24 30.15
CA PRO A 146 1.41 16.46 30.54
C PRO A 146 0.56 16.04 29.34
N PHE A 147 -0.09 14.88 29.43
CA PHE A 147 -1.10 14.50 28.44
C PHE A 147 -2.31 15.43 28.52
N GLU A 148 -2.74 15.93 27.38
CA GLU A 148 -4.03 16.60 27.18
C GLU A 148 -5.20 15.61 27.30
N TRP A 149 -4.96 14.31 27.06
CA TRP A 149 -5.98 13.27 27.03
C TRP A 149 -6.14 12.60 28.40
N PRO A 150 -7.34 12.63 29.01
CA PRO A 150 -7.58 11.94 30.28
C PRO A 150 -7.26 10.44 30.22
N ALA A 151 -7.70 9.75 29.15
CA ALA A 151 -7.46 8.31 28.97
C ALA A 151 -5.96 7.93 28.94
N ALA A 152 -5.10 8.82 28.43
CA ALA A 152 -3.66 8.59 28.42
C ALA A 152 -3.04 8.72 29.83
N ARG A 153 -3.55 9.64 30.66
CA ARG A 153 -3.03 9.87 32.02
C ARG A 153 -3.18 8.66 32.93
N GLU A 154 -4.21 7.85 32.72
CA GLU A 154 -4.48 6.64 33.50
C GLU A 154 -3.63 5.44 33.04
N ARG A 155 -3.26 5.41 31.76
CA ARG A 155 -2.57 4.28 31.12
C ARG A 155 -1.05 4.41 31.12
N ALA A 156 -0.55 5.64 31.03
CA ALA A 156 0.86 5.92 30.80
C ALA A 156 1.62 6.22 32.11
N ALA A 157 2.85 5.74 32.23
CA ALA A 157 3.70 5.93 33.41
C ALA A 157 4.47 7.28 33.41
N LEU A 158 3.83 8.37 32.95
CA LEU A 158 4.49 9.64 32.61
C LEU A 158 5.37 10.19 33.73
N ASN A 159 4.86 10.23 34.97
CA ASN A 159 5.62 10.76 36.12
C ASN A 159 6.93 9.99 36.38
N SER A 160 6.92 8.68 36.16
CA SER A 160 8.11 7.84 36.33
C SER A 160 9.13 8.11 35.21
N TYR A 161 8.67 8.34 33.99
CA TYR A 161 9.50 8.72 32.85
C TYR A 161 10.08 10.14 33.02
N THR A 162 9.30 11.12 33.48
CA THR A 162 9.81 12.47 33.80
C THR A 162 10.93 12.43 34.85
N LYS A 163 10.78 11.61 35.90
CA LYS A 163 11.85 11.38 36.89
C LYS A 163 13.08 10.69 36.28
N ALA A 164 12.87 9.76 35.35
CA ALA A 164 13.95 9.09 34.64
C ALA A 164 14.76 10.08 33.77
N VAL A 165 14.08 11.00 33.06
CA VAL A 165 14.72 12.09 32.30
C VAL A 165 15.51 13.02 33.22
N ALA A 166 14.93 13.47 34.33
CA ALA A 166 15.63 14.30 35.32
C ALA A 166 16.88 13.61 35.90
N SER A 167 16.77 12.31 36.19
CA SER A 167 17.90 11.49 36.65
C SER A 167 18.99 11.38 35.58
N LEU A 168 18.60 11.18 34.32
CA LEU A 168 19.53 11.12 33.19
C LEU A 168 20.27 12.45 33.02
N ALA A 169 19.54 13.57 33.02
CA ALA A 169 20.10 14.92 32.93
C ALA A 169 21.15 15.16 34.02
N LYS A 170 20.81 14.83 35.28
CA LYS A 170 21.72 14.93 36.42
C LYS A 170 22.99 14.07 36.23
N SER A 171 22.84 12.84 35.76
CA SER A 171 23.97 11.93 35.56
C SER A 171 24.93 12.40 34.47
N LYS A 172 24.40 13.04 33.41
CA LYS A 172 25.18 13.59 32.29
C LYS A 172 25.58 15.06 32.49
N LYS A 173 25.20 15.68 33.61
CA LYS A 173 25.40 17.12 33.91
C LYS A 173 24.81 18.05 32.84
N ILE A 174 23.63 17.69 32.33
CA ILE A 174 22.90 18.42 31.30
C ILE A 174 21.80 19.27 31.97
N PRO A 175 21.60 20.54 31.56
CA PRO A 175 20.46 21.34 32.00
C PRO A 175 19.12 20.63 31.77
N PHE A 176 18.28 20.60 32.79
CA PHE A 176 16.93 20.04 32.74
C PHE A 176 15.90 21.11 33.08
N ILE A 177 15.02 21.42 32.13
CA ILE A 177 13.98 22.43 32.31
C ILE A 177 12.66 21.74 32.59
N THR A 178 12.09 22.02 33.77
CA THR A 178 10.81 21.46 34.19
C THR A 178 9.65 22.18 33.51
N GLY A 179 8.67 21.43 33.00
CA GLY A 179 7.37 21.97 32.63
C GLY A 179 6.45 22.13 33.84
N ASN A 180 5.31 22.79 33.66
CA ASN A 180 4.24 22.83 34.65
C ASN A 180 2.92 22.27 34.05
N GLN A 181 1.92 22.01 34.90
CA GLN A 181 0.65 21.44 34.45
C GLN A 181 -0.30 22.42 33.74
N ALA A 182 -0.13 23.73 33.91
CA ALA A 182 -1.02 24.74 33.38
C ALA A 182 -0.63 25.14 31.94
N ASP A 183 0.65 25.44 31.73
CA ASP A 183 1.24 25.80 30.46
C ASP A 183 2.73 25.41 30.48
N SER A 184 3.06 24.30 29.81
CA SER A 184 4.45 23.84 29.71
C SER A 184 5.31 24.81 28.89
N VAL A 185 4.76 25.52 27.91
CA VAL A 185 5.51 26.46 27.06
C VAL A 185 5.97 27.66 27.87
N GLU A 186 5.08 28.24 28.67
CA GLU A 186 5.42 29.35 29.57
C GLU A 186 6.52 28.94 30.57
N ALA A 187 6.41 27.74 31.15
CA ALA A 187 7.43 27.19 32.05
C ALA A 187 8.79 27.00 31.35
N PHE A 188 8.79 26.51 30.11
CA PHE A 188 10.01 26.36 29.32
C PHE A 188 10.63 27.71 28.96
N ILE A 189 9.82 28.72 28.61
CA ILE A 189 10.30 30.08 28.37
C ILE A 189 10.97 30.63 29.63
N LEU A 190 10.34 30.50 30.79
CA LEU A 190 10.92 30.93 32.07
C LEU A 190 12.24 30.22 32.38
N GLY A 191 12.27 28.90 32.25
CA GLY A 191 13.45 28.11 32.55
C GLY A 191 14.61 28.34 31.57
N LEU A 192 14.33 28.57 30.29
CA LEU A 192 15.37 28.82 29.28
C LEU A 192 15.85 30.27 29.30
N THR A 193 14.97 31.25 29.50
CA THR A 193 15.34 32.69 29.39
C THR A 193 15.64 33.35 30.72
N GLY A 194 15.22 32.74 31.84
CA GLY A 194 15.18 33.37 33.16
C GLY A 194 14.10 34.46 33.31
N LYS A 195 13.21 34.63 32.32
CA LYS A 195 12.18 35.68 32.27
C LYS A 195 10.82 35.07 31.94
N THR A 196 9.75 35.68 32.44
CA THR A 196 8.39 35.34 32.04
C THR A 196 8.16 35.63 30.57
N GLU A 197 7.15 35.00 29.98
CA GLU A 197 6.79 35.21 28.59
C GLU A 197 6.51 36.70 28.28
N PRO A 198 7.08 37.26 27.20
CA PRO A 198 6.78 38.61 26.75
C PRO A 198 5.32 38.75 26.26
N ASN A 199 4.80 39.97 26.25
CA ASN A 199 3.50 40.27 25.67
C ASN A 199 3.55 41.59 24.88
N GLY A 200 2.47 41.87 24.13
CA GLY A 200 2.30 43.12 23.38
C GLY A 200 2.56 43.01 21.86
N PRO A 201 2.31 44.08 21.11
CA PRO A 201 2.22 44.04 19.64
C PRO A 201 3.54 43.64 18.96
N THR A 202 4.69 44.06 19.50
CA THR A 202 5.99 43.66 18.94
C THR A 202 6.25 42.16 19.11
N TYR A 203 5.84 41.58 20.24
CA TYR A 203 5.97 40.14 20.47
C TYR A 203 5.08 39.36 19.52
N GLU A 204 3.81 39.75 19.37
CA GLU A 204 2.87 39.09 18.45
C GLU A 204 3.31 39.23 16.97
N GLN A 205 3.87 40.37 16.58
CA GLN A 205 4.43 40.56 15.24
C GLN A 205 5.62 39.62 14.96
N ILE A 206 6.51 39.46 15.94
CA ILE A 206 7.64 38.51 15.85
C ILE A 206 7.10 37.09 15.80
N ARG A 207 6.18 36.72 16.70
CA ARG A 207 5.56 35.39 16.74
C ARG A 207 4.90 35.03 15.41
N SER A 208 4.12 35.92 14.82
CA SER A 208 3.51 35.72 13.51
C SER A 208 4.56 35.42 12.42
N THR A 209 5.65 36.19 12.42
CA THR A 209 6.76 36.01 11.44
C THR A 209 7.55 34.72 11.70
N VAL A 210 7.75 34.37 12.97
CA VAL A 210 8.35 33.10 13.43
C VAL A 210 7.55 31.90 12.92
N ARG A 211 6.21 31.97 12.97
CA ARG A 211 5.31 30.92 12.46
C ARG A 211 5.44 30.75 10.95
N GLU A 212 5.49 31.84 10.18
CA GLU A 212 5.76 31.74 8.74
C GLU A 212 7.15 31.16 8.44
N LYS A 213 8.17 31.56 9.21
CA LYS A 213 9.51 30.96 9.10
C LYS A 213 9.50 29.46 9.42
N HIS A 214 8.75 29.02 10.43
CA HIS A 214 8.59 27.59 10.74
C HIS A 214 7.87 26.85 9.63
N ARG A 215 6.81 27.42 9.06
CA ARG A 215 6.12 26.84 7.89
C ARG A 215 7.09 26.61 6.74
N LEU A 216 7.89 27.61 6.37
CA LEU A 216 8.92 27.49 5.33
C LEU A 216 9.98 26.44 5.69
N TRP A 217 10.40 26.39 6.95
CA TRP A 217 11.36 25.40 7.44
C TRP A 217 10.81 23.98 7.34
N VAL A 218 9.55 23.77 7.73
CA VAL A 218 8.86 22.47 7.62
C VAL A 218 8.69 22.06 6.16
N GLU A 219 8.30 22.97 5.27
CA GLU A 219 8.19 22.69 3.83
C GLU A 219 9.54 22.36 3.17
N TYR A 220 10.65 22.89 3.72
CA TYR A 220 12.00 22.54 3.30
C TYR A 220 12.47 21.19 3.87
N TRP A 221 12.28 21.00 5.18
CA TRP A 221 12.80 19.87 5.95
C TRP A 221 11.98 18.60 5.79
N ARG A 222 10.68 18.76 5.52
CA ARG A 222 9.67 17.70 5.37
C ARG A 222 8.87 17.93 4.09
N PRO A 223 9.53 18.05 2.93
CA PRO A 223 8.86 18.53 1.74
C PRO A 223 7.77 17.53 1.31
N THR A 224 6.60 18.07 0.99
CA THR A 224 5.59 17.30 0.24
C THR A 224 6.20 16.82 -1.07
N ASN A 225 5.85 15.60 -1.50
CA ASN A 225 6.46 14.94 -2.66
C ASN A 225 7.96 14.62 -2.48
N TRP A 226 8.44 14.40 -1.24
CA TRP A 226 9.85 14.06 -1.03
C TRP A 226 10.30 12.83 -1.83
N LYS A 227 9.41 11.86 -2.15
CA LYS A 227 9.72 10.71 -3.01
C LYS A 227 10.13 11.15 -4.42
N CYS A 228 9.52 12.21 -4.93
CA CYS A 228 9.83 12.83 -6.21
C CYS A 228 11.04 13.78 -6.14
N ILE A 229 11.43 14.24 -4.96
CA ILE A 229 12.60 15.12 -4.79
C ILE A 229 13.87 14.28 -4.54
N PHE A 230 13.80 13.27 -3.67
CA PHE A 230 14.96 12.51 -3.21
C PHE A 230 14.78 10.98 -3.24
N GLY A 231 13.57 10.47 -3.41
CA GLY A 231 13.30 9.03 -3.34
C GLY A 231 13.34 8.32 -4.70
N ASP A 232 12.74 7.13 -4.73
CA ASP A 232 12.64 6.26 -5.92
C ASP A 232 12.10 6.95 -7.17
N ASP A 233 11.23 7.96 -7.01
CA ASP A 233 10.59 8.64 -8.12
C ASP A 233 11.35 9.91 -8.57
N SER A 234 12.49 10.25 -7.95
CA SER A 234 13.31 11.42 -8.30
C SER A 234 13.85 11.43 -9.74
N LYS A 235 13.88 10.28 -10.41
CA LYS A 235 14.34 10.13 -11.80
C LYS A 235 13.21 10.14 -12.83
N ARG A 236 11.95 10.17 -12.38
CA ARG A 236 10.78 10.21 -13.27
C ARG A 236 10.65 11.55 -13.97
N ILE A 237 9.84 11.57 -15.03
CA ILE A 237 9.58 12.79 -15.81
C ILE A 237 8.94 13.90 -14.95
N PHE A 238 8.11 13.53 -13.97
CA PHE A 238 7.52 14.46 -13.01
C PHE A 238 8.56 15.36 -12.33
N SER A 239 9.72 14.78 -11.99
CA SER A 239 10.78 15.45 -11.23
C SER A 239 11.73 16.28 -12.09
N LYS A 240 11.64 16.24 -13.42
CA LYS A 240 12.59 16.91 -14.33
C LYS A 240 12.12 18.29 -14.75
N ALA A 241 13.03 19.22 -15.02
CA ALA A 241 12.68 20.50 -15.64
C ALA A 241 12.13 20.30 -17.05
N SER A 242 11.14 21.12 -17.45
CA SER A 242 10.51 21.02 -18.77
C SER A 242 9.77 22.32 -19.13
N HIS A 243 9.59 22.60 -20.43
CA HIS A 243 8.82 23.75 -20.93
C HIS A 243 9.27 25.12 -20.37
N GLY A 244 10.56 25.30 -20.09
CA GLY A 244 11.09 26.53 -19.51
C GLY A 244 10.72 26.75 -18.03
N ARG A 245 10.21 25.72 -17.35
CA ARG A 245 9.86 25.73 -15.92
C ARG A 245 10.83 24.83 -15.13
N PRO A 246 11.15 25.20 -13.87
CA PRO A 246 12.11 24.46 -13.04
C PRO A 246 11.59 23.08 -12.64
N SER A 247 12.50 22.14 -12.43
CA SER A 247 12.25 20.86 -11.74
C SER A 247 11.76 21.09 -10.30
N ILE A 248 11.14 20.06 -9.71
CA ILE A 248 10.70 20.12 -8.31
C ILE A 248 11.88 20.29 -7.34
N GLN A 249 13.05 19.74 -7.69
CA GLN A 249 14.30 19.89 -6.94
C GLN A 249 14.83 21.33 -7.01
N GLU A 250 14.77 21.97 -8.19
CA GLU A 250 15.13 23.38 -8.35
C GLU A 250 14.18 24.31 -7.59
N GLU A 251 12.86 24.06 -7.60
CA GLU A 251 11.89 24.80 -6.76
C GLU A 251 12.19 24.60 -5.27
N TRP A 252 12.43 23.37 -4.83
CA TRP A 252 12.79 23.07 -3.44
C TRP A 252 14.09 23.77 -3.00
N ALA A 253 15.08 23.89 -3.88
CA ALA A 253 16.34 24.56 -3.59
C ALA A 253 16.20 26.08 -3.30
N THR A 254 15.01 26.67 -3.52
CA THR A 254 14.73 28.09 -3.21
C THR A 254 14.39 28.36 -1.75
N TYR A 255 13.90 27.35 -0.99
CA TYR A 255 13.45 27.54 0.40
C TYR A 255 14.51 28.17 1.33
N PRO A 256 15.81 27.82 1.29
CA PRO A 256 16.82 28.44 2.15
C PRO A 256 16.86 29.98 2.04
N ALA A 257 16.66 30.53 0.84
CA ALA A 257 16.62 31.98 0.65
C ALA A 257 15.35 32.61 1.25
N LEU A 258 14.21 31.93 1.13
CA LEU A 258 12.94 32.35 1.73
C LEU A 258 13.02 32.34 3.27
N ILE A 259 13.58 31.27 3.85
CA ILE A 259 13.82 31.14 5.29
C ILE A 259 14.73 32.28 5.77
N GLN A 260 15.84 32.54 5.06
CA GLN A 260 16.75 33.62 5.41
C GLN A 260 16.08 35.00 5.35
N ALA A 261 15.19 35.23 4.38
CA ALA A 261 14.42 36.46 4.28
C ALA A 261 13.44 36.63 5.45
N ALA A 262 12.77 35.54 5.87
CA ALA A 262 11.90 35.55 7.04
C ALA A 262 12.68 35.81 8.34
N GLU A 263 13.85 35.19 8.51
CA GLU A 263 14.77 35.47 9.63
C GLU A 263 15.20 36.94 9.67
N ASN A 264 15.53 37.53 8.50
CA ASN A 264 15.87 38.94 8.42
C ASN A 264 14.70 39.86 8.81
N ALA A 265 13.46 39.46 8.52
CA ALA A 265 12.27 40.18 8.93
C ALA A 265 12.07 40.08 10.46
N ILE A 266 12.24 38.89 11.04
CA ILE A 266 12.22 38.65 12.49
C ILE A 266 13.22 39.57 13.22
N GLN A 267 14.46 39.65 12.73
CA GLN A 267 15.50 40.51 13.32
C GLN A 267 15.15 42.00 13.27
N LYS A 268 14.47 42.44 12.21
CA LYS A 268 13.97 43.81 12.07
C LYS A 268 12.68 44.07 12.85
N GLY A 269 12.05 43.05 13.43
CA GLY A 269 10.71 43.14 14.01
C GLY A 269 9.63 43.48 12.98
N ALA A 270 9.83 43.09 11.73
CA ALA A 270 8.94 43.36 10.60
C ALA A 270 8.13 42.11 10.21
N PRO A 271 6.93 42.27 9.62
CA PRO A 271 6.19 41.15 9.02
C PRO A 271 6.96 40.55 7.84
N TRP A 272 6.81 39.24 7.67
CA TRP A 272 7.12 38.57 6.41
C TRP A 272 5.84 38.40 5.59
N ASN A 273 5.92 38.71 4.29
CA ASN A 273 4.80 38.58 3.37
C ASN A 273 5.06 37.42 2.41
N ALA A 274 4.09 36.51 2.31
CA ALA A 274 4.14 35.42 1.35
C ALA A 274 4.15 35.94 -0.10
N PRO A 275 4.90 35.29 -1.01
CA PRO A 275 4.76 35.54 -2.43
C PRO A 275 3.33 35.30 -2.91
N ALA A 276 2.92 36.04 -3.96
CA ALA A 276 1.65 35.79 -4.63
C ALA A 276 1.73 34.50 -5.48
N PRO A 277 0.65 33.71 -5.57
CA PRO A 277 0.59 32.54 -6.44
C PRO A 277 0.70 32.91 -7.92
N SER A 278 1.25 32.01 -8.72
CA SER A 278 1.22 32.13 -10.19
C SER A 278 -0.20 32.01 -10.75
N ALA A 279 -0.40 32.50 -11.97
CA ALA A 279 -1.69 32.37 -12.68
C ALA A 279 -2.03 30.89 -12.95
N LEU A 280 -3.30 30.53 -12.71
CA LEU A 280 -3.81 29.18 -12.96
C LEU A 280 -3.90 28.88 -14.46
N THR A 281 -3.64 27.63 -14.83
CA THR A 281 -3.74 27.12 -16.21
C THR A 281 -5.07 26.41 -16.44
N GLY A 282 -5.59 26.46 -17.66
CA GLY A 282 -6.85 25.82 -18.03
C GLY A 282 -6.81 25.24 -19.44
N SER A 283 -7.51 24.12 -19.66
CA SER A 283 -7.60 23.47 -20.96
C SER A 283 -8.41 24.31 -21.95
N LYS A 284 -7.88 24.47 -23.16
CA LYS A 284 -8.58 25.16 -24.25
C LYS A 284 -9.75 24.34 -24.81
N GLU A 285 -9.81 23.05 -24.50
CA GLU A 285 -10.88 22.16 -24.93
C GLU A 285 -12.08 22.15 -23.96
N ALA A 286 -11.96 22.81 -22.79
CA ALA A 286 -13.04 22.93 -21.80
C ALA A 286 -14.31 23.50 -22.42
N ASN A 287 -15.34 22.67 -22.55
CA ASN A 287 -16.62 23.06 -23.13
C ASN A 287 -17.74 22.12 -22.65
N LEU A 288 -18.59 22.62 -21.77
CA LEU A 288 -19.67 21.86 -21.14
C LEU A 288 -20.62 21.18 -22.14
N LYS A 289 -20.92 21.82 -23.27
CA LYS A 289 -21.83 21.24 -24.28
C LYS A 289 -21.20 20.04 -24.96
N ASN A 290 -19.92 20.14 -25.31
CA ASN A 290 -19.17 19.04 -25.93
C ASN A 290 -18.96 17.88 -24.95
N GLU A 291 -18.68 18.20 -23.69
CA GLU A 291 -18.54 17.20 -22.62
C GLU A 291 -19.85 16.45 -22.41
N LEU A 292 -20.98 17.14 -22.23
CA LEU A 292 -22.29 16.52 -22.06
C LEU A 292 -22.71 15.69 -23.27
N ALA A 293 -22.46 16.17 -24.49
CA ALA A 293 -22.77 15.44 -25.73
C ALA A 293 -21.90 14.20 -25.93
N SER A 294 -20.79 14.07 -25.19
CA SER A 294 -19.89 12.91 -25.27
C SER A 294 -20.34 11.71 -24.46
N PHE A 295 -21.35 11.87 -23.59
CA PHE A 295 -21.79 10.84 -22.66
C PHE A 295 -22.74 9.83 -23.30
N GLU A 296 -22.43 8.56 -23.09
CA GLU A 296 -23.29 7.41 -23.33
C GLU A 296 -23.74 6.91 -21.96
N VAL A 297 -25.03 7.07 -21.66
CA VAL A 297 -25.61 6.72 -20.36
C VAL A 297 -26.42 5.43 -20.50
N LEU A 298 -26.36 4.58 -19.48
CA LEU A 298 -27.12 3.33 -19.41
C LEU A 298 -28.62 3.59 -19.61
N GLU A 299 -29.31 2.67 -20.31
CA GLU A 299 -30.74 2.76 -20.52
C GLU A 299 -31.50 2.89 -19.19
N GLY A 300 -32.54 3.73 -19.16
CA GLY A 300 -33.30 4.04 -17.95
C GLY A 300 -32.71 5.15 -17.06
N PHE A 301 -31.53 5.68 -17.40
CA PHE A 301 -30.89 6.78 -16.68
C PHE A 301 -30.73 8.03 -17.57
N GLU A 302 -30.56 9.18 -16.92
CA GLU A 302 -30.24 10.46 -17.55
C GLU A 302 -29.16 11.21 -16.76
N VAL A 303 -28.41 12.08 -17.44
CA VAL A 303 -27.32 12.87 -16.84
C VAL A 303 -27.57 14.35 -17.03
N ASN A 304 -27.32 15.13 -15.98
CA ASN A 304 -27.35 16.59 -16.02
C ASN A 304 -26.14 17.19 -15.28
N LEU A 305 -25.78 18.43 -15.63
CA LEU A 305 -24.79 19.20 -14.88
C LEU A 305 -25.42 19.66 -13.56
N PHE A 306 -24.76 19.34 -12.44
CA PHE A 306 -25.15 19.83 -11.11
C PHE A 306 -24.44 21.15 -10.77
N ALA A 307 -23.11 21.18 -10.93
CA ALA A 307 -22.28 22.37 -10.70
C ALA A 307 -20.98 22.34 -11.52
N ASP A 308 -20.42 23.53 -11.77
CA ASP A 308 -19.20 23.76 -12.54
C ASP A 308 -18.36 24.93 -11.95
N GLU A 309 -17.37 25.40 -12.70
CA GLU A 309 -16.51 26.53 -12.31
C GLU A 309 -17.27 27.83 -11.99
N SER A 310 -18.48 28.05 -12.55
CA SER A 310 -19.30 29.22 -12.24
C SER A 310 -19.80 29.24 -10.79
N LYS A 311 -19.80 28.06 -10.14
CA LYS A 311 -20.10 27.87 -8.72
C LYS A 311 -18.83 27.74 -7.87
N GLY A 312 -17.64 28.03 -8.44
CA GLY A 312 -16.34 27.89 -7.78
C GLY A 312 -15.74 26.49 -7.84
N ILE A 313 -16.34 25.56 -8.59
CA ILE A 313 -15.90 24.16 -8.66
C ILE A 313 -14.77 24.01 -9.69
N ALA A 314 -13.55 24.34 -9.30
CA ALA A 314 -12.33 24.06 -10.06
C ALA A 314 -11.57 22.91 -9.41
N ASN A 315 -11.16 21.90 -10.20
CA ASN A 315 -10.46 20.70 -9.73
C ASN A 315 -11.09 20.10 -8.44
N PRO A 316 -12.36 19.70 -8.47
CA PRO A 316 -12.99 19.06 -7.32
C PRO A 316 -12.33 17.70 -7.04
N LEU A 317 -12.17 17.36 -5.77
CA LEU A 317 -11.50 16.15 -5.28
C LEU A 317 -12.47 15.15 -4.65
N SER A 318 -13.47 15.63 -3.89
CA SER A 318 -14.48 14.78 -3.25
C SER A 318 -15.76 15.55 -2.91
N VAL A 319 -16.88 14.84 -2.82
CA VAL A 319 -18.21 15.40 -2.47
C VAL A 319 -18.86 14.65 -1.31
N ARG A 320 -19.43 15.37 -0.34
CA ARG A 320 -20.11 14.79 0.83
C ARG A 320 -21.34 15.62 1.20
N TRP A 321 -22.25 15.10 2.02
CA TRP A 321 -23.46 15.83 2.43
C TRP A 321 -23.61 15.87 3.95
N ASP A 322 -24.16 16.97 4.47
CA ASP A 322 -24.71 17.01 5.83
C ASP A 322 -26.12 16.38 5.89
N ALA A 323 -26.72 16.34 7.08
CA ALA A 323 -28.07 15.80 7.26
C ALA A 323 -29.19 16.71 6.72
N ASN A 324 -28.89 17.95 6.31
CA ASN A 324 -29.82 18.85 5.62
C ASN A 324 -29.80 18.66 4.09
N GLY A 325 -28.92 17.79 3.57
CA GLY A 325 -28.73 17.61 2.14
C GLY A 325 -27.85 18.68 1.49
N CYS A 326 -27.14 19.50 2.27
CA CYS A 326 -26.15 20.44 1.75
C CYS A 326 -24.89 19.69 1.34
N MET A 327 -24.48 19.84 0.07
CA MET A 327 -23.30 19.20 -0.47
C MET A 327 -22.05 20.02 -0.14
N TYR A 328 -20.99 19.38 0.34
CA TYR A 328 -19.65 19.92 0.54
C TYR A 328 -18.73 19.38 -0.55
N VAL A 329 -17.93 20.24 -1.15
CA VAL A 329 -17.00 19.92 -2.24
C VAL A 329 -15.61 20.40 -1.87
N ALA A 330 -14.65 19.48 -1.77
CA ALA A 330 -13.24 19.84 -1.63
C ALA A 330 -12.65 20.16 -3.01
N CYS A 331 -12.05 21.33 -3.18
CA CYS A 331 -11.47 21.81 -4.45
C CYS A 331 -9.99 22.13 -4.27
N SER A 332 -9.15 21.80 -5.27
CA SER A 332 -7.72 22.12 -5.23
C SER A 332 -7.17 22.74 -6.51
N ASP A 333 -6.75 24.00 -6.41
CA ASP A 333 -6.00 24.69 -7.47
C ASP A 333 -4.47 24.53 -7.31
N ALA A 334 -4.04 24.12 -6.11
CA ALA A 334 -2.63 23.91 -5.78
C ALA A 334 -2.08 22.54 -6.22
N TYR A 335 -2.92 21.51 -6.32
CA TYR A 335 -2.49 20.17 -6.72
C TYR A 335 -1.70 20.21 -8.06
N PRO A 336 -0.58 19.47 -8.20
CA PRO A 336 -0.01 18.52 -7.25
C PRO A 336 0.99 19.09 -6.23
N GLN A 337 1.34 20.39 -6.29
CA GLN A 337 2.42 20.99 -5.50
C GLN A 337 2.17 22.49 -5.27
N ILE A 338 2.15 22.91 -4.00
CA ILE A 338 2.13 24.33 -3.63
C ILE A 338 3.47 24.97 -4.03
N GLU A 339 3.42 26.20 -4.56
CA GLU A 339 4.62 26.97 -4.94
C GLU A 339 5.44 27.38 -3.72
N PRO A 340 6.79 27.35 -3.77
CA PRO A 340 7.63 27.71 -2.64
C PRO A 340 7.27 29.06 -2.02
N GLY A 341 6.96 29.05 -0.72
CA GLY A 341 6.60 30.23 0.06
C GLY A 341 5.16 30.72 -0.10
N VAL A 342 4.44 30.32 -1.14
CA VAL A 342 3.02 30.66 -1.34
C VAL A 342 2.18 29.95 -0.27
N GLN A 343 1.16 30.63 0.25
CA GLN A 343 0.19 30.01 1.16
C GLN A 343 -0.87 29.25 0.34
N GLY A 344 -1.18 28.01 0.76
CA GLY A 344 -2.27 27.24 0.17
C GLY A 344 -3.62 27.94 0.38
N ASN A 345 -4.47 27.95 -0.63
CA ASN A 345 -5.80 28.57 -0.59
C ASN A 345 -6.88 27.68 -1.22
N ASP A 346 -6.68 26.37 -1.12
CA ASP A 346 -7.68 25.37 -1.50
C ASP A 346 -8.91 25.51 -0.60
N LYS A 347 -10.07 25.10 -1.11
CA LYS A 347 -11.36 25.44 -0.50
C LYS A 347 -12.26 24.23 -0.30
N VAL A 348 -13.15 24.36 0.66
CA VAL A 348 -14.38 23.56 0.74
C VAL A 348 -15.55 24.48 0.39
N ILE A 349 -16.31 24.10 -0.63
CA ILE A 349 -17.46 24.84 -1.15
C ILE A 349 -18.73 24.08 -0.80
N THR A 350 -19.74 24.77 -0.29
CA THR A 350 -21.07 24.21 -0.07
C THR A 350 -22.00 24.54 -1.24
N LEU A 351 -22.76 23.55 -1.70
CA LEU A 351 -23.74 23.66 -2.77
C LEU A 351 -25.12 23.20 -2.27
N ARG A 352 -26.18 23.87 -2.74
CA ARG A 352 -27.57 23.48 -2.51
C ARG A 352 -28.38 23.59 -3.79
N ASP A 353 -29.36 22.69 -3.90
CA ASP A 353 -30.43 22.71 -4.88
C ASP A 353 -31.71 23.02 -4.10
N THR A 354 -32.09 24.30 -4.05
CA THR A 354 -33.22 24.77 -3.23
C THR A 354 -34.57 24.56 -3.90
N ASN A 355 -34.60 24.37 -5.22
CA ASN A 355 -35.82 24.20 -6.00
C ASN A 355 -36.08 22.74 -6.42
N GLY A 356 -35.13 21.83 -6.21
CA GLY A 356 -35.23 20.41 -6.51
C GLY A 356 -35.14 20.06 -8.00
N ASP A 357 -34.58 20.95 -8.84
CA ASP A 357 -34.48 20.75 -10.29
C ASP A 357 -33.26 19.90 -10.71
N GLY A 358 -32.47 19.44 -9.73
CA GLY A 358 -31.28 18.65 -9.93
C GLY A 358 -30.05 19.49 -10.25
N ARG A 359 -30.06 20.82 -10.03
CA ARG A 359 -28.93 21.73 -10.24
C ARG A 359 -28.67 22.58 -9.00
N ALA A 360 -27.40 22.87 -8.73
CA ALA A 360 -27.06 23.77 -7.64
C ALA A 360 -27.43 25.22 -7.99
N ASP A 361 -28.29 25.84 -7.19
CA ASP A 361 -28.64 27.26 -7.30
C ASP A 361 -27.86 28.13 -6.30
N GLU A 362 -27.52 27.60 -5.13
CA GLU A 362 -26.66 28.26 -4.14
C GLU A 362 -25.24 27.68 -4.10
N SER A 363 -24.24 28.56 -3.92
CA SER A 363 -22.84 28.18 -3.70
C SER A 363 -22.17 29.14 -2.72
N MET A 364 -21.38 28.61 -1.79
CA MET A 364 -20.65 29.41 -0.79
C MET A 364 -19.34 28.75 -0.39
N VAL A 365 -18.33 29.56 -0.06
CA VAL A 365 -17.06 29.07 0.48
C VAL A 365 -17.24 28.77 1.97
N PHE A 366 -17.36 27.50 2.34
CA PHE A 366 -17.43 27.08 3.74
C PHE A 366 -16.10 27.24 4.46
N ALA A 367 -14.99 26.92 3.78
CA ALA A 367 -13.63 27.11 4.29
C ALA A 367 -12.64 27.37 3.15
N ASP A 368 -11.62 28.18 3.42
CA ASP A 368 -10.49 28.48 2.53
C ASP A 368 -9.14 28.25 3.24
N GLY A 369 -8.01 28.62 2.63
CA GLY A 369 -6.70 28.45 3.29
C GLY A 369 -6.33 26.99 3.60
N LEU A 370 -6.83 26.03 2.81
CA LEU A 370 -6.48 24.61 2.92
C LEU A 370 -5.28 24.27 2.02
N ARG A 371 -4.66 23.11 2.27
CA ARG A 371 -3.42 22.65 1.62
C ARG A 371 -3.60 21.28 0.96
N ILE A 372 -4.14 21.25 -0.25
CA ILE A 372 -4.41 20.02 -1.03
C ILE A 372 -5.27 19.04 -0.21
N PRO A 373 -6.55 19.37 0.06
CA PRO A 373 -7.45 18.55 0.87
C PRO A 373 -7.92 17.31 0.10
N THR A 374 -7.07 16.28 0.03
CA THR A 374 -7.29 15.03 -0.73
C THR A 374 -8.36 14.12 -0.12
N GLY A 375 -8.79 14.37 1.12
CA GLY A 375 -9.84 13.61 1.78
C GLY A 375 -10.79 14.48 2.62
N MET A 376 -12.08 14.17 2.56
CA MET A 376 -13.12 14.87 3.33
C MET A 376 -14.27 13.94 3.70
N GLU A 377 -14.82 14.12 4.89
CA GLU A 377 -16.09 13.50 5.32
C GLU A 377 -16.88 14.39 6.29
N VAL A 378 -18.20 14.35 6.22
CA VAL A 378 -19.10 15.14 7.08
C VAL A 378 -19.61 14.26 8.24
N GLY A 379 -19.25 14.64 9.46
CA GLY A 379 -19.71 14.00 10.69
C GLY A 379 -20.96 14.65 11.28
N PRO A 380 -21.39 14.21 12.47
CA PRO A 380 -22.57 14.74 13.16
C PRO A 380 -22.51 16.25 13.45
N ASP A 381 -21.34 16.78 13.78
CA ASP A 381 -21.17 18.15 14.30
C ASP A 381 -20.03 18.93 13.64
N ARG A 382 -19.30 18.31 12.71
CA ARG A 382 -18.09 18.87 12.09
C ARG A 382 -17.75 18.20 10.76
N VAL A 383 -16.95 18.88 9.95
CA VAL A 383 -16.35 18.34 8.73
C VAL A 383 -14.92 17.91 9.03
N TYR A 384 -14.56 16.68 8.67
CA TYR A 384 -13.20 16.13 8.79
C TYR A 384 -12.47 16.32 7.46
N ILE A 385 -11.25 16.85 7.51
CA ILE A 385 -10.42 17.12 6.33
C ILE A 385 -9.04 16.47 6.50
N GLY A 386 -8.70 15.54 5.62
CA GLY A 386 -7.32 15.08 5.45
C GLY A 386 -6.57 16.01 4.52
N GLN A 387 -5.49 16.62 5.00
CA GLN A 387 -4.60 17.45 4.18
C GLN A 387 -3.14 17.24 4.60
N GLY A 388 -2.26 16.92 3.64
CA GLY A 388 -0.84 16.71 3.91
C GLY A 388 -0.59 15.79 5.09
N THR A 389 -0.02 16.34 6.17
CA THR A 389 0.37 15.62 7.40
C THR A 389 -0.67 15.67 8.52
N GLU A 390 -1.87 16.21 8.26
CA GLU A 390 -2.87 16.57 9.26
C GLU A 390 -4.26 15.97 8.97
N LEU A 391 -4.98 15.67 10.05
CA LEU A 391 -6.43 15.53 10.05
C LEU A 391 -7.04 16.72 10.80
N LEU A 392 -7.75 17.58 10.07
CA LEU A 392 -8.44 18.75 10.61
C LEU A 392 -9.91 18.46 10.87
N THR A 393 -10.50 19.26 11.77
CA THR A 393 -11.94 19.41 11.91
C THR A 393 -12.36 20.86 11.74
N LEU A 394 -13.42 21.07 10.98
CA LEU A 394 -14.03 22.38 10.70
C LEU A 394 -15.47 22.40 11.18
N ARG A 395 -15.88 23.49 11.83
CA ARG A 395 -17.26 23.67 12.30
C ARG A 395 -17.73 25.10 12.10
N ASP A 396 -18.96 25.22 11.65
CA ASP A 396 -19.75 26.45 11.73
C ASP A 396 -20.53 26.42 13.05
N THR A 397 -20.19 27.33 13.96
CA THR A 397 -20.84 27.50 15.27
C THR A 397 -21.80 28.70 15.28
N THR A 398 -21.79 29.50 14.23
CA THR A 398 -22.60 30.72 14.08
C THR A 398 -23.86 30.51 13.24
N GLY A 399 -23.87 29.49 12.38
CA GLY A 399 -24.95 29.18 11.46
C GLY A 399 -24.99 30.08 10.22
N ASP A 400 -23.91 30.83 9.95
CA ASP A 400 -23.77 31.67 8.75
C ASP A 400 -23.20 30.89 7.54
N GLY A 401 -22.95 29.59 7.73
CA GLY A 401 -22.44 28.67 6.74
C GLY A 401 -20.93 28.81 6.47
N HIS A 402 -20.21 29.54 7.31
CA HIS A 402 -18.76 29.62 7.27
C HIS A 402 -18.14 28.90 8.47
N ALA A 403 -17.07 28.14 8.23
CA ALA A 403 -16.34 27.46 9.31
C ALA A 403 -15.55 28.47 10.15
N ASN A 404 -16.10 28.88 11.29
CA ASN A 404 -15.41 29.78 12.21
C ASN A 404 -14.55 29.05 13.26
N GLU A 405 -14.70 27.73 13.40
CA GLU A 405 -13.83 26.87 14.22
C GLU A 405 -13.00 25.93 13.32
N ARG A 406 -11.66 26.04 13.42
CA ARG A 406 -10.69 25.13 12.79
C ARG A 406 -9.79 24.53 13.86
N ARG A 407 -9.73 23.20 13.92
CA ARG A 407 -8.89 22.48 14.88
C ARG A 407 -8.13 21.33 14.20
N THR A 408 -6.85 21.19 14.50
CA THR A 408 -6.09 19.99 14.16
C THR A 408 -6.42 18.88 15.16
N LEU A 409 -6.96 17.76 14.66
CA LEU A 409 -7.36 16.62 15.47
C LEU A 409 -6.20 15.66 15.70
N LEU A 410 -5.49 15.31 14.62
CA LEU A 410 -4.32 14.42 14.63
C LEU A 410 -3.28 14.93 13.62
N THR A 411 -2.00 14.71 13.92
CA THR A 411 -0.86 15.04 13.05
C THR A 411 0.07 13.83 12.92
N GLY A 412 1.07 13.91 12.04
CA GLY A 412 2.03 12.84 11.81
C GLY A 412 1.65 11.88 10.68
N PHE A 413 0.68 12.23 9.84
CA PHE A 413 0.46 11.53 8.57
C PHE A 413 1.59 11.83 7.59
N GLY A 414 1.95 10.87 6.73
CA GLY A 414 3.02 11.04 5.77
C GLY A 414 2.61 11.84 4.52
N ASN A 415 3.59 12.51 3.91
CA ASN A 415 3.39 13.39 2.74
C ASN A 415 4.35 13.09 1.57
N GLY A 416 4.83 11.84 1.48
CA GLY A 416 5.87 11.44 0.52
C GLY A 416 5.52 11.56 -0.95
N ASP A 417 4.24 11.45 -1.27
CA ASP A 417 3.66 11.70 -2.58
C ASP A 417 2.26 12.31 -2.35
N SER A 418 2.03 13.55 -2.78
CA SER A 418 0.76 14.26 -2.58
C SER A 418 -0.42 13.50 -3.21
N HIS A 419 -0.14 12.68 -4.21
CA HIS A 419 -1.08 11.77 -4.88
C HIS A 419 -1.53 10.57 -4.01
N GLN A 420 -0.76 10.24 -2.98
CA GLN A 420 -0.92 9.04 -2.15
C GLN A 420 -1.34 9.36 -0.70
N THR A 421 -1.47 10.64 -0.36
CA THR A 421 -1.84 11.13 0.99
C THR A 421 -3.26 10.69 1.41
N SER A 422 -3.60 10.93 2.68
CA SER A 422 -4.90 10.60 3.28
C SER A 422 -6.09 11.01 2.40
N ASN A 423 -6.77 10.02 1.80
CA ASN A 423 -7.84 10.24 0.83
C ASN A 423 -9.01 9.26 1.04
N SER A 424 -10.11 9.43 0.30
CA SER A 424 -11.23 8.48 0.28
C SER A 424 -11.90 8.23 1.64
N PHE A 425 -12.21 9.30 2.39
CA PHE A 425 -12.83 9.18 3.70
C PHE A 425 -14.27 8.67 3.61
N VAL A 426 -14.67 7.80 4.55
CA VAL A 426 -16.03 7.25 4.65
C VAL A 426 -16.36 6.85 6.09
N TRP A 427 -17.63 6.95 6.48
CA TRP A 427 -18.11 6.36 7.73
C TRP A 427 -18.45 4.88 7.57
N SER A 428 -17.96 4.05 8.48
CA SER A 428 -18.51 2.71 8.68
C SER A 428 -19.92 2.77 9.28
N PRO A 429 -20.74 1.71 9.17
CA PRO A 429 -22.08 1.70 9.76
C PRO A 429 -22.11 2.01 11.27
N GLY A 430 -21.07 1.60 12.01
CA GLY A 430 -20.92 1.78 13.47
C GLY A 430 -20.20 3.07 13.89
N GLY A 431 -20.05 4.04 12.98
CA GLY A 431 -19.51 5.38 13.25
C GLY A 431 -18.00 5.48 13.47
N GLU A 432 -17.24 4.54 12.95
CA GLU A 432 -15.80 4.70 12.78
C GLU A 432 -15.52 5.41 11.45
N LEU A 433 -14.55 6.31 11.42
CA LEU A 433 -14.10 7.01 10.21
C LEU A 433 -12.96 6.23 9.57
N TRP A 434 -13.09 5.91 8.29
CA TRP A 434 -12.09 5.13 7.54
C TRP A 434 -11.56 5.94 6.36
N TRP A 435 -10.28 5.80 6.03
CA TRP A 435 -9.68 6.45 4.86
C TRP A 435 -8.40 5.72 4.42
N CYS A 436 -7.97 6.01 3.20
CA CYS A 436 -6.84 5.36 2.55
C CYS A 436 -5.56 6.22 2.61
N GLN A 437 -4.40 5.57 2.59
CA GLN A 437 -3.13 6.16 2.15
C GLN A 437 -2.43 5.16 1.22
N GLY A 438 -1.55 5.61 0.34
CA GLY A 438 -0.88 4.74 -0.63
C GLY A 438 0.64 4.65 -0.51
N ASP A 439 1.26 4.11 -1.56
CA ASP A 439 2.69 3.79 -1.57
C ASP A 439 3.58 5.03 -1.37
N GLY A 440 4.72 4.85 -0.71
CA GLY A 440 5.67 5.91 -0.41
C GLY A 440 5.25 6.86 0.73
N ILE A 441 4.11 6.60 1.37
CA ILE A 441 3.67 7.33 2.56
C ILE A 441 4.14 6.62 3.82
N GLU A 442 4.56 7.36 4.83
CA GLU A 442 4.88 6.82 6.14
C GLU A 442 4.27 7.70 7.22
N SER A 443 3.32 7.12 7.95
CA SER A 443 2.50 7.81 8.95
C SER A 443 2.82 7.28 10.34
N ARG A 444 3.06 8.20 11.29
CA ARG A 444 3.29 7.92 12.71
C ARG A 444 2.54 8.96 13.53
N VAL A 445 1.38 8.56 14.04
CA VAL A 445 0.41 9.45 14.66
C VAL A 445 0.36 9.17 16.16
N GLU A 446 0.61 10.18 16.98
CA GLU A 446 0.47 10.06 18.44
C GLU A 446 -1.01 10.08 18.85
N THR A 447 -1.40 9.14 19.71
CA THR A 447 -2.78 8.97 20.18
C THR A 447 -2.81 8.75 21.70
N PRO A 448 -3.99 8.79 22.36
CA PRO A 448 -4.13 8.39 23.75
C PRO A 448 -3.77 6.92 24.05
N PHE A 449 -3.44 6.13 23.02
CA PHE A 449 -3.10 4.72 23.08
C PHE A 449 -1.64 4.45 22.65
N GLY A 450 -0.82 5.51 22.50
CA GLY A 450 0.53 5.43 21.96
C GLY A 450 0.61 5.82 20.48
N VAL A 451 1.70 5.45 19.82
CA VAL A 451 1.93 5.79 18.41
C VAL A 451 1.25 4.76 17.51
N SER A 452 0.31 5.23 16.69
CA SER A 452 -0.28 4.46 15.60
C SER A 452 0.55 4.65 14.33
N SER A 453 0.93 3.56 13.68
CA SER A 453 1.78 3.60 12.49
C SER A 453 1.18 2.86 11.30
N LEU A 454 1.38 3.45 10.12
CA LEU A 454 1.10 2.84 8.84
C LEU A 454 2.22 3.21 7.86
N PHE A 455 2.96 2.19 7.44
CA PHE A 455 4.06 2.25 6.49
C PHE A 455 3.54 1.85 5.10
N GLN A 456 3.81 2.69 4.10
CA GLN A 456 3.30 2.58 2.73
C GLN A 456 1.77 2.54 2.66
N ALA A 457 1.21 1.56 1.94
CA ALA A 457 -0.16 1.63 1.46
C ALA A 457 -1.11 0.83 2.35
N GLY A 458 -2.24 1.43 2.72
CA GLY A 458 -3.20 0.78 3.59
C GLY A 458 -4.41 1.66 3.90
N VAL A 459 -5.08 1.30 4.99
CA VAL A 459 -6.33 1.94 5.41
C VAL A 459 -6.25 2.29 6.89
N PHE A 460 -6.61 3.52 7.23
CA PHE A 460 -6.80 3.93 8.62
C PHE A 460 -8.25 3.71 9.05
N ARG A 461 -8.42 3.34 10.32
CA ARG A 461 -9.70 3.28 11.02
C ARG A 461 -9.60 4.09 12.31
N LEU A 462 -10.38 5.17 12.41
CA LEU A 462 -10.46 6.03 13.59
C LEU A 462 -11.79 5.86 14.31
N ARG A 463 -11.72 5.74 15.63
CA ARG A 463 -12.86 5.96 16.54
C ARG A 463 -12.76 7.39 17.09
N PRO A 464 -13.50 8.38 16.55
CA PRO A 464 -13.21 9.80 16.79
C PRO A 464 -13.38 10.21 18.25
N ASN A 465 -14.38 9.66 18.95
CA ASN A 465 -14.64 9.96 20.36
C ASN A 465 -13.53 9.47 21.30
N GLU A 466 -12.83 8.40 20.91
CA GLU A 466 -11.73 7.83 21.68
C GLU A 466 -10.35 8.33 21.23
N LEU A 467 -10.26 8.84 19.99
CA LEU A 467 -9.00 9.04 19.25
C LEU A 467 -8.17 7.75 19.11
N ARG A 468 -8.81 6.58 19.06
CA ARG A 468 -8.12 5.34 18.71
C ARG A 468 -8.02 5.22 17.20
N LEU A 469 -6.80 5.26 16.71
CA LEU A 469 -6.46 5.13 15.29
C LEU A 469 -5.76 3.79 15.07
N ASP A 470 -6.30 2.94 14.21
CA ASP A 470 -5.69 1.68 13.79
C ASP A 470 -5.23 1.80 12.33
N GLY A 471 -3.95 1.49 12.08
CA GLY A 471 -3.41 1.31 10.73
C GLY A 471 -3.59 -0.14 10.26
N LEU A 472 -4.34 -0.34 9.18
CA LEU A 472 -4.65 -1.63 8.58
C LEU A 472 -3.87 -1.84 7.28
N LEU A 473 -3.56 -3.10 6.97
CA LEU A 473 -2.83 -3.49 5.75
C LEU A 473 -1.42 -2.89 5.60
N ASP A 474 -0.76 -2.64 6.73
CA ASP A 474 0.62 -2.14 6.83
C ASP A 474 1.65 -2.73 5.86
N ASP A 475 2.67 -1.93 5.56
CA ASP A 475 3.70 -2.21 4.58
C ASP A 475 3.05 -2.40 3.20
N PHE A 476 3.25 -3.55 2.59
CA PHE A 476 2.69 -3.82 1.27
C PHE A 476 1.54 -4.86 1.37
N MET A 477 0.96 -5.10 2.54
CA MET A 477 -0.08 -6.13 2.70
C MET A 477 -1.34 -5.81 1.90
N GLY A 478 -1.60 -4.53 1.66
CA GLY A 478 -2.77 -4.04 0.95
C GLY A 478 -2.57 -3.76 -0.55
N PRO A 479 -3.58 -3.10 -1.15
CA PRO A 479 -3.44 -2.44 -2.44
C PRO A 479 -2.40 -1.32 -2.37
N GLY A 480 -1.68 -1.06 -3.45
CA GLY A 480 -0.55 -0.12 -3.48
C GLY A 480 -0.98 1.35 -3.61
N ASN A 481 -2.08 1.60 -4.32
CA ASN A 481 -2.61 2.95 -4.52
C ASN A 481 -4.12 3.00 -4.25
N PRO A 482 -4.56 2.80 -2.98
CA PRO A 482 -5.96 2.71 -2.64
C PRO A 482 -6.66 4.08 -2.74
N TRP A 483 -7.67 4.19 -3.60
CA TRP A 483 -8.45 5.41 -3.89
C TRP A 483 -9.95 5.24 -3.75
N GLY A 484 -10.34 4.38 -2.83
CA GLY A 484 -11.75 4.26 -2.49
C GLY A 484 -11.97 3.15 -1.50
N ILE A 485 -12.87 3.43 -0.56
CA ILE A 485 -13.42 2.46 0.36
C ILE A 485 -14.93 2.65 0.45
N ALA A 486 -15.67 1.54 0.44
CA ALA A 486 -17.11 1.54 0.65
C ALA A 486 -17.53 0.31 1.47
N PHE A 487 -18.74 0.38 2.01
CA PHE A 487 -19.37 -0.69 2.76
C PHE A 487 -20.66 -1.15 2.08
N ASP A 488 -20.95 -2.44 2.16
CA ASP A 488 -22.28 -2.96 1.82
C ASP A 488 -23.32 -2.67 2.93
N ASP A 489 -24.53 -3.21 2.83
CA ASP A 489 -25.59 -3.00 3.85
C ASP A 489 -25.29 -3.68 5.19
N TYR A 490 -24.34 -4.62 5.24
CA TYR A 490 -24.01 -5.42 6.41
C TYR A 490 -22.58 -5.15 6.92
N GLY A 491 -22.00 -4.01 6.51
CA GLY A 491 -20.71 -3.53 6.99
C GLY A 491 -19.51 -4.31 6.46
N GLN A 492 -19.64 -5.06 5.38
CA GLN A 492 -18.51 -5.65 4.66
C GLN A 492 -17.79 -4.56 3.87
N SER A 493 -16.46 -4.49 4.00
CA SER A 493 -15.65 -3.41 3.46
C SER A 493 -14.93 -3.81 2.17
N PHE A 494 -14.96 -2.91 1.19
CA PHE A 494 -14.30 -3.08 -0.10
C PHE A 494 -13.37 -1.90 -0.35
N VAL A 495 -12.15 -2.19 -0.81
CA VAL A 495 -11.16 -1.17 -1.19
C VAL A 495 -10.81 -1.32 -2.67
N ILE A 496 -10.72 -0.18 -3.35
CA ILE A 496 -10.31 -0.11 -4.76
C ILE A 496 -8.97 0.59 -4.90
N ASP A 497 -8.23 0.20 -5.93
CA ASP A 497 -6.86 0.64 -6.19
C ASP A 497 -6.69 1.11 -7.64
N GLY A 498 -6.10 2.30 -7.82
CA GLY A 498 -5.83 2.93 -9.12
C GLY A 498 -4.89 2.16 -10.06
N ALA A 499 -4.30 1.07 -9.57
CA ALA A 499 -3.56 0.08 -10.36
C ALA A 499 -3.85 -1.38 -9.97
N GLY A 500 -4.30 -1.63 -8.74
CA GLY A 500 -4.42 -2.96 -8.15
C GLY A 500 -5.75 -3.67 -8.34
N GLY A 501 -6.84 -2.96 -8.62
CA GLY A 501 -8.18 -3.56 -8.75
C GLY A 501 -9.04 -3.45 -7.50
N VAL A 502 -9.86 -4.47 -7.21
CA VAL A 502 -10.79 -4.49 -6.06
C VAL A 502 -10.38 -5.56 -5.05
N SER A 503 -10.42 -5.23 -3.75
CA SER A 503 -10.15 -6.16 -2.65
C SER A 503 -11.25 -6.12 -1.60
N TYR A 504 -11.58 -7.29 -1.04
CA TYR A 504 -12.45 -7.42 0.12
C TYR A 504 -11.62 -7.23 1.40
N LEU A 505 -11.81 -6.10 2.08
CA LEU A 505 -10.94 -5.59 3.15
C LEU A 505 -11.22 -6.23 4.51
N THR A 506 -12.45 -6.68 4.77
CA THR A 506 -12.87 -7.18 6.10
C THR A 506 -11.95 -8.24 6.72
N PRO A 507 -11.39 -9.23 5.98
CA PRO A 507 -10.44 -10.20 6.53
C PRO A 507 -9.15 -9.58 7.09
N ALA A 508 -8.85 -8.32 6.77
CA ALA A 508 -7.70 -7.55 7.25
C ALA A 508 -8.08 -6.39 8.18
N SER A 509 -9.25 -6.45 8.83
CA SER A 509 -9.75 -5.39 9.71
C SER A 509 -9.13 -5.37 11.13
N ILE A 510 -7.94 -5.95 11.28
CA ILE A 510 -7.12 -5.92 12.50
C ILE A 510 -5.75 -5.31 12.19
N PRO A 511 -5.13 -4.55 13.13
CA PRO A 511 -3.84 -3.91 12.93
C PRO A 511 -2.67 -4.89 13.10
N ALA A 512 -2.75 -6.03 12.41
CA ALA A 512 -1.70 -7.05 12.42
C ALA A 512 -0.48 -6.57 11.63
N LYS A 513 0.72 -6.97 12.07
CA LYS A 513 2.00 -6.60 11.45
C LYS A 513 2.70 -7.77 10.72
N ARG A 514 2.03 -8.92 10.60
CA ARG A 514 2.56 -10.06 9.84
C ARG A 514 2.42 -9.78 8.36
N ARG A 515 3.55 -9.77 7.64
CA ARG A 515 3.60 -9.57 6.18
C ARG A 515 2.86 -10.67 5.41
N LEU A 516 1.55 -10.51 5.25
CA LEU A 516 0.69 -11.40 4.47
C LEU A 516 -0.20 -10.56 3.54
N ARG A 517 -0.05 -10.76 2.22
CA ARG A 517 -0.78 -9.96 1.22
C ARG A 517 -2.25 -10.37 1.18
N LEU A 518 -3.14 -9.38 1.26
CA LEU A 518 -4.58 -9.59 1.12
C LEU A 518 -4.90 -10.07 -0.31
N PRO A 519 -5.67 -11.17 -0.47
CA PRO A 519 -6.11 -11.61 -1.79
C PRO A 519 -7.03 -10.58 -2.48
N ARG A 520 -6.84 -10.39 -3.78
CA ARG A 520 -7.70 -9.53 -4.61
C ARG A 520 -8.89 -10.32 -5.15
N ILE A 521 -9.99 -9.61 -5.41
CA ILE A 521 -11.21 -10.16 -6.02
C ILE A 521 -11.51 -9.55 -7.39
N GLY A 522 -10.98 -8.37 -7.68
CA GLY A 522 -11.15 -7.67 -8.96
C GLY A 522 -9.86 -7.57 -9.78
N LYS A 523 -10.02 -7.33 -11.09
CA LYS A 523 -8.91 -7.08 -12.02
C LYS A 523 -8.36 -5.64 -11.85
N PRO A 524 -7.09 -5.39 -12.19
CA PRO A 524 -6.53 -4.04 -12.31
C PRO A 524 -7.36 -3.11 -13.20
N GLY A 525 -7.44 -1.83 -12.83
CA GLY A 525 -8.09 -0.77 -13.60
C GLY A 525 -7.56 0.62 -13.20
N GLY A 526 -8.21 1.69 -13.67
CA GLY A 526 -7.96 3.05 -13.20
C GLY A 526 -9.04 3.45 -12.20
N TYR A 527 -9.14 2.77 -11.06
CA TYR A 527 -10.26 2.94 -10.15
C TYR A 527 -10.03 4.08 -9.16
N CYS A 528 -11.02 4.95 -9.03
CA CYS A 528 -11.02 6.07 -8.09
C CYS A 528 -12.47 6.38 -7.69
N GLY A 529 -12.73 6.54 -6.39
CA GLY A 529 -14.09 6.68 -5.87
C GLY A 529 -14.89 5.38 -5.95
N ILE A 530 -15.60 5.08 -4.87
CA ILE A 530 -16.51 3.94 -4.80
C ILE A 530 -17.74 4.28 -3.95
N ASP A 531 -18.89 3.73 -4.31
CA ASP A 531 -20.08 3.70 -3.45
C ASP A 531 -20.96 2.49 -3.75
N CYS A 532 -21.81 2.11 -2.79
CA CYS A 532 -22.75 1.00 -2.91
C CYS A 532 -24.18 1.48 -3.15
N LEU A 533 -24.78 1.03 -4.25
CA LEU A 533 -26.15 1.37 -4.64
C LEU A 533 -27.18 0.80 -3.67
N GLY A 534 -28.18 1.62 -3.33
CA GLY A 534 -29.21 1.25 -2.37
C GLY A 534 -30.43 2.17 -2.33
N ALA A 535 -30.71 2.92 -3.40
CA ALA A 535 -31.90 3.76 -3.46
C ALA A 535 -33.07 2.98 -4.06
N ARG A 536 -34.27 3.06 -3.46
CA ARG A 536 -35.48 2.41 -3.99
C ARG A 536 -35.88 2.87 -5.41
N THR A 537 -35.33 4.00 -5.84
CA THR A 537 -35.46 4.52 -7.21
C THR A 537 -34.50 3.85 -8.20
N PHE A 538 -33.65 2.90 -7.81
CA PHE A 538 -32.92 2.07 -8.77
C PHE A 538 -33.74 0.82 -9.16
N PRO A 539 -33.46 0.20 -10.32
CA PRO A 539 -33.92 -1.15 -10.63
C PRO A 539 -33.54 -2.15 -9.54
N ASP A 540 -34.36 -3.19 -9.33
CA ASP A 540 -34.14 -4.18 -8.29
C ASP A 540 -32.82 -4.95 -8.51
N GLU A 541 -32.45 -5.23 -9.77
CA GLU A 541 -31.17 -5.88 -10.07
C GLU A 541 -29.93 -5.05 -9.71
N MET A 542 -30.07 -3.73 -9.54
CA MET A 542 -28.96 -2.84 -9.21
C MET A 542 -28.75 -2.65 -7.70
N GLN A 543 -29.67 -3.15 -6.86
CA GLN A 543 -29.56 -3.00 -5.40
C GLN A 543 -28.37 -3.78 -4.85
N GLY A 544 -27.52 -3.11 -4.07
CA GLY A 544 -26.31 -3.72 -3.50
C GLY A 544 -25.13 -3.86 -4.48
N GLU A 545 -25.27 -3.37 -5.71
CA GLU A 545 -24.12 -3.23 -6.61
C GLU A 545 -23.24 -2.04 -6.25
N PHE A 546 -21.97 -2.10 -6.65
CA PHE A 546 -21.01 -1.01 -6.45
C PHE A 546 -20.79 -0.20 -7.72
N LEU A 547 -20.59 1.10 -7.55
CA LEU A 547 -20.12 2.04 -8.57
C LEU A 547 -18.67 2.40 -8.32
N ILE A 548 -17.89 2.56 -9.39
CA ILE A 548 -16.52 3.09 -9.32
C ILE A 548 -16.25 4.06 -10.47
N GLY A 549 -15.48 5.11 -10.20
CA GLY A 549 -14.89 5.91 -11.27
C GLY A 549 -13.75 5.13 -11.94
N ASP A 550 -13.81 4.93 -13.26
CA ASP A 550 -12.71 4.35 -14.04
C ASP A 550 -12.08 5.43 -14.93
N TYR A 551 -11.17 6.22 -14.34
CA TYR A 551 -10.60 7.41 -14.95
C TYR A 551 -9.70 7.12 -16.16
N LYS A 552 -9.19 5.88 -16.28
CA LYS A 552 -8.41 5.45 -17.46
C LYS A 552 -9.30 5.16 -18.67
N LYS A 553 -10.54 4.72 -18.42
CA LYS A 553 -11.53 4.41 -19.46
C LYS A 553 -12.60 5.49 -19.65
N ASN A 554 -12.50 6.61 -18.93
CA ASN A 554 -13.48 7.71 -18.97
C ASN A 554 -14.92 7.24 -18.71
N GLN A 555 -15.12 6.36 -17.72
CA GLN A 555 -16.42 5.77 -17.46
C GLN A 555 -16.71 5.58 -15.96
N ILE A 556 -17.98 5.35 -15.65
CA ILE A 556 -18.44 4.89 -14.33
C ILE A 556 -18.76 3.41 -14.42
N SER A 557 -17.89 2.56 -13.88
CA SER A 557 -18.05 1.11 -13.94
C SER A 557 -18.92 0.60 -12.79
N ARG A 558 -19.54 -0.56 -13.00
CA ARG A 558 -20.39 -1.24 -12.02
C ARG A 558 -20.00 -2.69 -11.81
N PHE A 559 -20.16 -3.19 -10.58
CA PHE A 559 -20.07 -4.61 -10.31
C PHE A 559 -21.03 -5.05 -9.20
N ALA A 560 -21.53 -6.28 -9.33
CA ALA A 560 -22.23 -6.99 -8.28
C ALA A 560 -21.26 -7.89 -7.49
N THR A 561 -21.63 -8.24 -6.27
CA THR A 561 -20.90 -9.21 -5.44
C THR A 561 -21.76 -10.44 -5.19
N SER A 562 -21.11 -11.59 -5.02
CA SER A 562 -21.77 -12.83 -4.55
C SER A 562 -20.82 -13.61 -3.67
N ASP A 563 -21.36 -14.43 -2.78
CA ASP A 563 -20.56 -15.15 -1.78
C ASP A 563 -19.56 -16.13 -2.43
N ASP A 564 -18.38 -16.20 -1.82
CA ASP A 564 -17.29 -17.12 -2.12
C ASP A 564 -16.64 -17.56 -0.78
N GLY A 565 -17.28 -18.55 -0.14
CA GLY A 565 -16.98 -18.93 1.24
C GLY A 565 -17.30 -17.80 2.22
N ALA A 566 -16.34 -17.43 3.05
CA ALA A 566 -16.43 -16.26 3.93
C ALA A 566 -16.32 -14.92 3.19
N GLY A 567 -15.80 -14.90 1.97
CA GLY A 567 -15.58 -13.69 1.18
C GLY A 567 -16.50 -13.57 -0.03
N PHE A 568 -16.00 -12.93 -1.10
CA PHE A 568 -16.80 -12.54 -2.26
C PHE A 568 -16.08 -12.79 -3.59
N LYS A 569 -16.88 -13.01 -4.63
CA LYS A 569 -16.48 -12.89 -6.05
C LYS A 569 -17.23 -11.73 -6.70
N LEU A 570 -16.63 -11.17 -7.75
CA LEU A 570 -17.18 -10.04 -8.50
C LEU A 570 -17.82 -10.46 -9.82
N ASP A 571 -18.91 -9.79 -10.17
CA ASP A 571 -19.53 -9.86 -11.49
C ASP A 571 -19.62 -8.44 -12.07
N TRP A 572 -18.82 -8.15 -13.10
CA TRP A 572 -18.78 -6.84 -13.75
C TRP A 572 -20.03 -6.64 -14.60
N LYS A 573 -20.69 -5.49 -14.42
CA LYS A 573 -21.90 -5.12 -15.16
C LYS A 573 -21.60 -4.09 -16.23
N GLU A 574 -22.60 -3.80 -17.04
CA GLU A 574 -22.55 -2.69 -17.98
C GLU A 574 -22.27 -1.38 -17.22
N PRO A 575 -21.33 -0.54 -17.71
CA PRO A 575 -21.05 0.76 -17.10
C PRO A 575 -22.28 1.66 -17.08
N LEU A 576 -22.41 2.45 -16.01
CA LEU A 576 -23.51 3.41 -15.87
C LEU A 576 -23.41 4.56 -16.88
N LEU A 577 -22.18 5.01 -17.15
CA LEU A 577 -21.88 6.11 -18.06
C LEU A 577 -20.50 5.88 -18.69
N ARG A 578 -20.36 6.11 -19.99
CA ARG A 578 -19.07 6.22 -20.70
C ARG A 578 -18.97 7.58 -21.37
N SER A 579 -17.77 8.16 -21.42
CA SER A 579 -17.51 9.41 -22.12
C SER A 579 -16.50 9.23 -23.25
N LYS A 580 -16.81 9.80 -24.41
CA LYS A 580 -15.84 9.95 -25.52
C LYS A 580 -14.91 11.13 -25.32
N HIS A 581 -15.18 12.02 -24.36
CA HIS A 581 -14.37 13.19 -24.11
C HIS A 581 -13.12 12.80 -23.34
N ARG A 582 -11.95 13.02 -23.96
CA ARG A 582 -10.67 12.59 -23.38
C ARG A 582 -10.45 13.15 -21.99
N ASN A 583 -10.88 14.37 -21.68
CA ASN A 583 -10.56 15.03 -20.40
C ASN A 583 -11.54 14.71 -19.26
N PHE A 584 -12.58 13.90 -19.49
CA PHE A 584 -13.48 13.44 -18.42
C PHE A 584 -12.72 12.50 -17.47
N ARG A 585 -12.64 12.88 -16.19
CA ARG A 585 -11.87 12.18 -15.14
C ARG A 585 -12.74 11.95 -13.91
N PRO A 586 -13.54 10.87 -13.88
CA PRO A 586 -14.31 10.54 -12.69
C PRO A 586 -13.38 10.05 -11.57
N ILE A 587 -13.25 10.85 -10.51
CA ILE A 587 -12.37 10.54 -9.37
C ILE A 587 -13.11 10.34 -8.05
N ASP A 588 -14.40 10.69 -7.98
CA ASP A 588 -15.27 10.26 -6.88
C ASP A 588 -16.68 9.98 -7.42
N VAL A 589 -17.39 9.07 -6.77
CA VAL A 589 -18.78 8.72 -7.07
C VAL A 589 -19.53 8.45 -5.78
N LYS A 590 -20.71 9.06 -5.61
CA LYS A 590 -21.54 8.94 -4.40
C LYS A 590 -23.04 8.97 -4.71
N VAL A 591 -23.83 8.25 -3.93
CA VAL A 591 -25.30 8.35 -3.93
C VAL A 591 -25.72 9.48 -2.98
N GLY A 592 -26.45 10.45 -3.51
CA GLY A 592 -26.93 11.63 -2.78
C GLY A 592 -28.24 11.41 -2.00
N PRO A 593 -28.69 12.43 -1.26
CA PRO A 593 -29.92 12.39 -0.45
C PRO A 593 -31.21 12.17 -1.26
N ASP A 594 -31.19 12.54 -2.53
CA ASP A 594 -32.29 12.37 -3.49
C ASP A 594 -32.26 11.01 -4.21
N GLY A 595 -31.33 10.13 -3.83
CA GLY A 595 -31.12 8.83 -4.47
C GLY A 595 -30.49 8.91 -5.87
N ALA A 596 -30.02 10.08 -6.31
CA ALA A 596 -29.25 10.21 -7.54
C ALA A 596 -27.77 9.90 -7.30
N ILE A 597 -27.04 9.64 -8.40
CA ILE A 597 -25.61 9.36 -8.38
C ILE A 597 -24.87 10.62 -8.80
N TYR A 598 -23.91 11.05 -7.99
CA TYR A 598 -23.08 12.22 -8.24
C TYR A 598 -21.66 11.78 -8.59
N VAL A 599 -21.13 12.33 -9.67
CA VAL A 599 -19.80 12.05 -10.19
C VAL A 599 -18.96 13.31 -10.08
N VAL A 600 -17.82 13.19 -9.43
CA VAL A 600 -16.79 14.24 -9.38
C VAL A 600 -15.88 14.08 -10.59
N ASP A 601 -16.05 14.97 -11.55
CA ASP A 601 -15.19 15.07 -12.72
C ASP A 601 -14.10 16.11 -12.47
N TRP A 602 -12.88 15.60 -12.23
CA TRP A 602 -11.69 16.43 -12.03
C TRP A 602 -11.31 17.23 -13.28
N TYR A 603 -11.83 16.84 -14.45
CA TYR A 603 -11.57 17.44 -15.76
C TYR A 603 -10.09 17.78 -16.02
N ASN A 604 -9.29 16.80 -16.43
CA ASN A 604 -7.86 17.05 -16.64
C ASN A 604 -7.29 16.31 -17.87
N PRO A 605 -6.56 17.03 -18.77
CA PRO A 605 -5.82 16.41 -19.86
C PRO A 605 -4.72 15.45 -19.39
N ILE A 606 -4.19 15.66 -18.19
CA ILE A 606 -3.15 14.83 -17.58
C ILE A 606 -3.79 13.87 -16.59
N THR A 607 -3.68 12.57 -16.87
CA THR A 607 -4.32 11.48 -16.10
C THR A 607 -3.52 11.05 -14.88
N CYS A 608 -2.19 11.13 -14.94
CA CYS A 608 -1.31 10.54 -13.94
C CYS A 608 -0.32 11.58 -13.41
N HIS A 609 -0.16 11.59 -12.09
CA HIS A 609 0.82 12.45 -11.43
C HIS A 609 2.25 12.12 -11.92
N GLN A 610 2.59 10.84 -12.07
CA GLN A 610 3.98 10.40 -12.28
C GLN A 610 4.47 10.41 -13.73
N ASP A 611 3.54 10.45 -14.71
CA ASP A 611 3.85 10.28 -16.13
C ASP A 611 4.07 11.60 -16.89
N ASP A 612 3.87 12.74 -16.23
CA ASP A 612 3.99 14.08 -16.80
C ASP A 612 4.69 15.04 -15.83
N PHE A 613 5.28 16.11 -16.36
CA PHE A 613 5.95 17.16 -15.58
C PHE A 613 5.00 17.80 -14.52
N TYR A 614 5.50 18.07 -13.31
CA TYR A 614 4.64 18.54 -12.21
C TYR A 614 4.02 19.94 -12.44
N ARG A 615 4.72 20.83 -13.15
CA ARG A 615 4.20 22.13 -13.61
C ARG A 615 3.86 22.11 -15.11
N HIS A 616 3.36 21.00 -15.66
CA HIS A 616 3.00 20.95 -17.09
C HIS A 616 1.92 22.01 -17.43
N PRO A 617 2.06 22.77 -18.53
CA PRO A 617 1.12 23.86 -18.87
C PRO A 617 -0.31 23.38 -19.16
N ASP A 618 -0.47 22.13 -19.61
CA ASP A 618 -1.79 21.54 -19.88
C ASP A 618 -2.49 20.97 -18.64
N ARG A 619 -1.88 21.06 -17.43
CA ARG A 619 -2.59 20.70 -16.19
C ARG A 619 -3.71 21.72 -15.97
N ASP A 620 -4.94 21.27 -16.06
CA ASP A 620 -6.09 22.13 -15.77
C ASP A 620 -6.15 22.42 -14.27
N LYS A 621 -6.37 23.69 -13.94
CA LYS A 621 -6.49 24.25 -12.59
C LYS A 621 -7.71 25.16 -12.44
N THR A 622 -8.49 25.33 -13.50
CA THR A 622 -9.59 26.30 -13.54
C THR A 622 -10.95 25.66 -13.77
N HIS A 623 -11.01 24.43 -14.26
CA HIS A 623 -12.26 23.74 -14.56
C HIS A 623 -12.47 22.49 -13.70
N GLY A 624 -13.73 22.06 -13.62
CA GLY A 624 -14.16 20.90 -12.86
C GLY A 624 -15.68 20.81 -12.88
N ARG A 625 -16.24 19.61 -12.77
CA ARG A 625 -17.70 19.41 -12.84
C ARG A 625 -18.18 18.42 -11.81
N ILE A 626 -19.40 18.65 -11.36
CA ILE A 626 -20.21 17.66 -10.66
C ILE A 626 -21.34 17.29 -11.60
N TRP A 627 -21.33 16.04 -12.05
CA TRP A 627 -22.39 15.48 -12.86
C TRP A 627 -23.36 14.70 -11.98
N ARG A 628 -24.65 14.85 -12.24
CA ARG A 628 -25.72 14.11 -11.57
C ARG A 628 -26.36 13.15 -12.55
N ILE A 629 -26.47 11.88 -12.16
CA ILE A 629 -27.07 10.79 -12.93
C ILE A 629 -28.28 10.30 -12.15
N ALA A 630 -29.46 10.38 -12.76
CA ALA A 630 -30.72 10.02 -12.13
C ALA A 630 -31.47 8.95 -12.95
N PRO A 631 -32.26 8.07 -12.29
CA PRO A 631 -33.22 7.21 -12.97
C PRO A 631 -34.31 8.06 -13.64
N LYS A 632 -34.69 7.73 -14.89
CA LYS A 632 -35.79 8.40 -15.60
C LYS A 632 -37.16 8.21 -14.93
N LYS A 633 -37.29 7.19 -14.07
CA LYS A 633 -38.50 6.96 -13.27
C LYS A 633 -38.70 7.96 -12.12
N GLY A 634 -37.71 8.84 -11.89
CA GLY A 634 -37.77 9.90 -10.89
C GLY A 634 -36.77 9.72 -9.75
N ILE A 635 -36.74 10.72 -8.88
CA ILE A 635 -35.83 10.85 -7.74
C ILE A 635 -36.60 10.83 -6.42
N LEU A 636 -35.89 10.68 -5.31
CA LEU A 636 -36.47 10.74 -3.98
C LEU A 636 -36.51 12.19 -3.48
N PRO A 637 -37.57 12.60 -2.76
CA PRO A 637 -37.50 13.81 -1.96
C PRO A 637 -36.47 13.60 -0.83
N PRO A 638 -35.51 14.51 -0.64
CA PRO A 638 -34.58 14.44 0.49
C PRO A 638 -35.36 14.36 1.82
N PRO A 639 -35.02 13.42 2.73
CA PRO A 639 -35.76 13.26 3.97
C PRO A 639 -35.42 14.40 4.95
N ASN A 640 -36.42 14.90 5.67
CA ASN A 640 -36.21 15.87 6.75
C ASN A 640 -35.73 15.15 8.02
N LEU A 641 -34.41 15.04 8.21
CA LEU A 641 -33.82 14.34 9.36
C LEU A 641 -33.57 15.28 10.55
N VAL A 642 -33.04 16.49 10.31
CA VAL A 642 -32.62 17.40 11.39
C VAL A 642 -33.80 17.85 12.26
N GLY A 643 -34.98 18.05 11.65
CA GLY A 643 -36.21 18.42 12.35
C GLY A 643 -37.00 17.25 12.94
N ALA A 644 -36.63 16.00 12.66
CA ALA A 644 -37.39 14.82 13.07
C ALA A 644 -37.24 14.49 14.56
N SER A 645 -38.28 13.89 15.13
CA SER A 645 -38.28 13.32 16.48
C SER A 645 -37.41 12.07 16.57
N VAL A 646 -37.04 11.67 17.80
CA VAL A 646 -36.24 10.45 18.03
C VAL A 646 -36.92 9.21 17.44
N LEU A 647 -38.24 9.09 17.54
CA LEU A 647 -38.97 7.95 16.99
C LEU A 647 -38.98 7.93 15.46
N GLU A 648 -39.18 9.09 14.83
CA GLU A 648 -39.12 9.22 13.36
C GLU A 648 -37.71 8.91 12.83
N LEU A 649 -36.66 9.35 13.55
CA LEU A 649 -35.27 9.02 13.21
C LEU A 649 -34.96 7.52 13.36
N LEU A 650 -35.52 6.86 14.37
CA LEU A 650 -35.39 5.40 14.53
C LEU A 650 -36.12 4.65 13.40
N GLU A 651 -37.30 5.10 12.98
CA GLU A 651 -37.99 4.53 11.81
C GLU A 651 -37.23 4.78 10.49
N ALA A 652 -36.54 5.92 10.37
CA ALA A 652 -35.67 6.20 9.22
C ALA A 652 -34.53 5.19 9.08
N LEU A 653 -34.16 4.46 10.14
CA LEU A 653 -33.18 3.36 10.07
C LEU A 653 -33.68 2.16 9.25
N ARG A 654 -34.98 2.06 8.94
CA ARG A 654 -35.51 1.02 8.03
C ARG A 654 -35.32 1.36 6.55
N ALA A 655 -34.93 2.60 6.23
CA ALA A 655 -34.81 3.05 4.85
C ALA A 655 -33.85 2.16 4.04
N PRO A 656 -34.19 1.78 2.79
CA PRO A 656 -33.25 1.17 1.85
C PRO A 656 -31.99 2.03 1.64
N GLU A 657 -32.17 3.35 1.65
CA GLU A 657 -31.13 4.33 1.38
C GLU A 657 -30.10 4.39 2.53
N ARG A 658 -28.87 3.92 2.27
CA ARG A 658 -27.73 3.98 3.22
C ARG A 658 -27.48 5.39 3.76
N TRP A 659 -27.57 6.40 2.89
CA TRP A 659 -27.42 7.80 3.25
C TRP A 659 -28.40 8.19 4.36
N THR A 660 -29.69 7.87 4.20
CA THR A 660 -30.74 8.16 5.17
C THR A 660 -30.45 7.50 6.52
N ARG A 661 -30.07 6.22 6.53
CA ARG A 661 -29.74 5.49 7.77
C ARG A 661 -28.54 6.10 8.49
N LEU A 662 -27.46 6.38 7.76
CA LEU A 662 -26.25 6.97 8.32
C LEU A 662 -26.52 8.37 8.90
N LYS A 663 -27.20 9.24 8.14
CA LYS A 663 -27.49 10.61 8.58
C LYS A 663 -28.51 10.65 9.71
N ALA A 664 -29.50 9.75 9.73
CA ALA A 664 -30.40 9.61 10.88
C ALA A 664 -29.63 9.23 12.15
N LYS A 665 -28.69 8.28 12.08
CA LYS A 665 -27.81 7.94 13.22
C LYS A 665 -26.93 9.12 13.64
N GLN A 666 -26.35 9.87 12.71
CA GLN A 666 -25.56 11.07 13.03
C GLN A 666 -26.41 12.12 13.77
N VAL A 667 -27.65 12.37 13.32
CA VAL A 667 -28.58 13.28 14.02
C VAL A 667 -28.94 12.74 15.41
N LEU A 668 -29.22 11.44 15.55
CA LEU A 668 -29.50 10.80 16.84
C LEU A 668 -28.32 10.94 17.82
N VAL A 669 -27.09 10.77 17.35
CA VAL A 669 -25.86 10.94 18.16
C VAL A 669 -25.66 12.39 18.60
N GLY A 670 -26.17 13.36 17.84
CA GLY A 670 -26.22 14.76 18.23
C GLY A 670 -27.31 15.11 19.25
N ARG A 671 -28.17 14.17 19.65
CA ARG A 671 -29.18 14.35 20.70
C ARG A 671 -28.66 13.84 22.05
N GLU A 672 -29.36 14.22 23.13
CA GLU A 672 -29.07 13.72 24.48
C GLU A 672 -29.23 12.20 24.57
N VAL A 673 -28.16 11.51 25.01
CA VAL A 673 -28.13 10.04 25.14
C VAL A 673 -29.28 9.51 26.00
N ALA A 674 -29.64 10.26 27.06
CA ALA A 674 -30.74 9.91 27.96
C ALA A 674 -32.12 9.85 27.27
N GLN A 675 -32.29 10.55 26.15
CA GLN A 675 -33.52 10.51 25.34
C GLN A 675 -33.48 9.39 24.31
N VAL A 676 -32.32 9.19 23.66
CA VAL A 676 -32.17 8.25 22.55
C VAL A 676 -32.11 6.80 23.03
N LEU A 677 -31.33 6.52 24.08
CA LEU A 677 -31.03 5.16 24.51
C LEU A 677 -32.29 4.35 24.89
N PRO A 678 -33.24 4.86 25.70
CA PRO A 678 -34.47 4.11 26.02
C PRO A 678 -35.35 3.84 24.81
N ALA A 679 -35.44 4.81 23.88
CA ALA A 679 -36.21 4.68 22.65
C ALA A 679 -35.59 3.63 21.72
N ALA A 680 -34.26 3.67 21.53
CA ALA A 680 -33.53 2.69 20.73
C ALA A 680 -33.68 1.27 21.29
N LYS A 681 -33.58 1.08 22.61
CA LYS A 681 -33.81 -0.22 23.26
C LYS A 681 -35.24 -0.72 23.10
N THR A 682 -36.23 0.16 23.16
CA THR A 682 -37.63 -0.20 22.95
C THR A 682 -37.86 -0.63 21.51
N TRP A 683 -37.35 0.15 20.55
CA TRP A 683 -37.44 -0.16 19.13
C TRP A 683 -36.72 -1.47 18.77
N ALA A 684 -35.59 -1.76 19.43
CA ALA A 684 -34.85 -3.00 19.26
C ALA A 684 -35.73 -4.24 19.50
N LYS A 685 -36.70 -4.19 20.42
CA LYS A 685 -37.55 -5.35 20.78
C LYS A 685 -38.35 -5.89 19.60
N THR A 686 -38.68 -5.03 18.63
CA THR A 686 -39.44 -5.38 17.42
C THR A 686 -38.57 -5.41 16.16
N ALA A 687 -37.27 -5.13 16.28
CA ALA A 687 -36.33 -5.15 15.17
C ALA A 687 -35.70 -6.55 15.00
N GLU A 688 -35.49 -6.95 13.75
CA GLU A 688 -34.88 -8.23 13.37
C GLU A 688 -33.89 -8.03 12.19
N GLY A 689 -33.00 -8.98 11.96
CA GLY A 689 -32.06 -8.97 10.83
C GLY A 689 -31.26 -7.66 10.73
N ARG A 690 -31.30 -7.02 9.56
CA ARG A 690 -30.64 -5.73 9.29
C ARG A 690 -31.14 -4.61 10.19
N ASP A 691 -32.43 -4.55 10.49
CA ASP A 691 -32.97 -3.45 11.30
C ASP A 691 -32.46 -3.55 12.75
N LEU A 692 -32.30 -4.76 13.29
CA LEU A 692 -31.63 -4.96 14.58
C LEU A 692 -30.14 -4.61 14.53
N MET A 693 -29.47 -4.88 13.41
CA MET A 693 -28.10 -4.43 13.17
C MET A 693 -28.01 -2.89 13.18
N GLU A 694 -28.97 -2.16 12.59
CA GLU A 694 -28.96 -0.70 12.65
C GLU A 694 -29.05 -0.17 14.09
N VAL A 695 -29.80 -0.82 14.98
CA VAL A 695 -29.77 -0.50 16.42
C VAL A 695 -28.39 -0.68 17.00
N ILE A 696 -27.77 -1.84 16.80
CA ILE A 696 -26.46 -2.12 17.42
C ILE A 696 -25.42 -1.11 16.92
N THR A 697 -25.48 -0.73 15.64
CA THR A 697 -24.58 0.28 15.08
C THR A 697 -24.81 1.67 15.68
N LEU A 698 -26.07 2.05 15.97
CA LEU A 698 -26.37 3.28 16.70
C LEU A 698 -25.80 3.24 18.13
N LEU A 699 -25.93 2.10 18.82
CA LEU A 699 -25.35 1.90 20.15
C LEU A 699 -23.83 1.98 20.14
N GLU A 700 -23.16 1.50 19.09
CA GLU A 700 -21.73 1.72 18.89
C GLU A 700 -21.37 3.20 18.72
N MET A 701 -22.16 3.97 17.97
CA MET A 701 -21.93 5.42 17.80
C MET A 701 -22.15 6.21 19.10
N LEU A 702 -23.09 5.77 19.94
CA LEU A 702 -23.36 6.35 21.26
C LEU A 702 -22.37 5.89 22.35
N ASP A 703 -21.49 4.94 22.03
CA ASP A 703 -20.62 4.22 22.97
C ASP A 703 -21.40 3.61 24.16
N GLN A 704 -22.54 2.98 23.87
CA GLN A 704 -23.42 2.33 24.86
C GLN A 704 -23.53 0.81 24.61
N PRO A 705 -22.59 0.00 25.13
CA PRO A 705 -22.68 -1.46 25.00
C PRO A 705 -23.98 -2.03 25.56
N ASP A 706 -24.59 -2.98 24.84
CA ASP A 706 -25.82 -3.65 25.26
C ASP A 706 -25.77 -5.15 24.97
N SER A 707 -25.61 -5.94 26.04
CA SER A 707 -25.49 -7.40 25.94
C SER A 707 -26.76 -8.10 25.44
N GLU A 708 -27.95 -7.54 25.68
CA GLU A 708 -29.22 -8.15 25.28
C GLU A 708 -29.40 -8.00 23.76
N VAL A 709 -29.19 -6.80 23.24
CA VAL A 709 -29.24 -6.52 21.79
C VAL A 709 -28.18 -7.33 21.05
N LEU A 710 -26.95 -7.41 21.57
CA LEU A 710 -25.88 -8.21 20.97
C LEU A 710 -26.24 -9.70 20.90
N LYS A 711 -26.70 -10.30 21.99
CA LYS A 711 -27.10 -11.72 22.01
C LYS A 711 -28.24 -12.00 21.03
N ARG A 712 -29.21 -11.09 20.90
CA ARG A 712 -30.29 -11.22 19.90
C ARG A 712 -29.77 -11.15 18.47
N LEU A 713 -28.82 -10.25 18.19
CA LEU A 713 -28.20 -10.16 16.87
C LEU A 713 -27.36 -11.40 16.54
N LEU A 714 -26.61 -11.92 17.49
CA LEU A 714 -25.86 -13.19 17.36
C LEU A 714 -26.78 -14.41 17.18
N ALA A 715 -28.05 -14.33 17.58
CA ALA A 715 -29.05 -15.37 17.35
C ALA A 715 -29.89 -15.16 16.07
N SER A 716 -29.60 -14.12 15.28
CA SER A 716 -30.34 -13.79 14.06
C SER A 716 -30.31 -14.94 13.03
N PRO A 717 -31.39 -15.22 12.28
CA PRO A 717 -31.36 -16.17 11.18
C PRO A 717 -30.45 -15.70 10.03
N ASP A 718 -30.26 -14.39 9.88
CA ASP A 718 -29.38 -13.76 8.88
C ASP A 718 -27.91 -13.83 9.34
N ASP A 719 -27.10 -14.61 8.65
CA ASP A 719 -25.67 -14.78 8.94
C ASP A 719 -24.85 -13.48 8.78
N ARG A 720 -25.29 -12.55 7.92
CA ARG A 720 -24.62 -11.26 7.72
C ARG A 720 -24.80 -10.38 8.95
N ALA A 721 -25.99 -10.40 9.53
CA ALA A 721 -26.29 -9.74 10.80
C ALA A 721 -25.53 -10.38 11.97
N ARG A 722 -25.46 -11.72 12.03
CA ARG A 722 -24.62 -12.42 13.03
C ARG A 722 -23.16 -12.04 12.90
N ALA A 723 -22.61 -12.05 11.69
CA ALA A 723 -21.21 -11.69 11.40
C ALA A 723 -20.88 -10.27 11.90
N TYR A 724 -21.75 -9.30 11.64
CA TYR A 724 -21.59 -7.95 12.21
C TYR A 724 -21.66 -7.95 13.74
N GLY A 725 -22.58 -8.72 14.33
CA GLY A 725 -22.66 -8.90 15.78
C GLY A 725 -21.35 -9.41 16.40
N VAL A 726 -20.67 -10.37 15.76
CA VAL A 726 -19.37 -10.88 16.23
C VAL A 726 -18.30 -9.78 16.22
N ARG A 727 -18.29 -8.93 15.19
CA ARG A 727 -17.40 -7.77 15.13
C ARG A 727 -17.65 -6.80 16.29
N VAL A 728 -18.92 -6.50 16.58
CA VAL A 728 -19.31 -5.65 17.71
C VAL A 728 -18.89 -6.29 19.03
N ALA A 729 -19.03 -7.61 19.17
CA ALA A 729 -18.58 -8.35 20.34
C ALA A 729 -17.07 -8.14 20.60
N GLY A 730 -16.23 -8.24 19.55
CA GLY A 730 -14.80 -7.94 19.65
C GLY A 730 -14.51 -6.49 20.03
N ARG A 731 -15.30 -5.53 19.52
CA ARG A 731 -15.14 -4.09 19.83
C ARG A 731 -15.54 -3.73 21.26
N TRP A 732 -16.67 -4.24 21.74
CA TRP A 732 -17.13 -3.98 23.10
C TRP A 732 -16.31 -4.74 24.14
N GLY A 733 -15.82 -5.92 23.78
CA GLY A 733 -14.81 -6.68 24.51
C GLY A 733 -15.17 -6.93 25.96
N GLU A 734 -14.27 -6.56 26.88
CA GLU A 734 -14.43 -6.77 28.33
C GLU A 734 -15.66 -6.06 28.94
N ARG A 735 -16.30 -5.15 28.21
CA ARG A 735 -17.58 -4.54 28.62
C ARG A 735 -18.77 -5.50 28.46
N ILE A 736 -18.55 -6.69 27.89
CA ILE A 736 -19.54 -7.75 27.70
C ILE A 736 -19.14 -8.96 28.53
N GLU A 737 -20.07 -9.45 29.35
CA GLU A 737 -19.87 -10.65 30.17
C GLU A 737 -19.71 -11.90 29.29
N ASN A 738 -18.79 -12.79 29.69
CA ASN A 738 -18.47 -14.03 28.99
C ASN A 738 -18.15 -13.84 27.49
N ILE A 739 -17.44 -12.77 27.15
CA ILE A 739 -17.12 -12.44 25.75
C ILE A 739 -16.39 -13.57 25.02
N VAL A 740 -15.44 -14.25 25.68
CA VAL A 740 -14.72 -15.39 25.08
C VAL A 740 -15.68 -16.51 24.70
N GLY A 741 -16.59 -16.90 25.61
CA GLY A 741 -17.59 -17.94 25.32
C GLY A 741 -18.56 -17.56 24.20
N LEU A 742 -18.95 -16.27 24.09
CA LEU A 742 -19.76 -15.79 22.96
C LEU A 742 -19.01 -15.91 21.62
N LEU A 743 -17.72 -15.56 21.61
CA LEU A 743 -16.88 -15.67 20.42
C LEU A 743 -16.58 -17.13 20.05
N GLU A 744 -16.39 -18.02 21.02
CA GLU A 744 -16.25 -19.46 20.77
C GLU A 744 -17.52 -20.04 20.13
N HIS A 745 -18.70 -19.67 20.62
CA HIS A 745 -19.95 -20.08 19.98
C HIS A 745 -20.06 -19.59 18.53
N ALA A 746 -19.62 -18.36 18.27
CA ALA A 746 -19.59 -17.82 16.91
C ALA A 746 -18.53 -18.48 16.01
N ALA A 747 -17.44 -18.98 16.59
CA ALA A 747 -16.42 -19.76 15.89
C ALA A 747 -16.93 -21.12 15.40
N GLU A 748 -18.02 -21.63 15.98
CA GLU A 748 -18.71 -22.86 15.58
C GLU A 748 -19.86 -22.60 14.59
N ASP A 749 -20.12 -21.35 14.20
CA ASP A 749 -21.26 -21.02 13.32
C ASP A 749 -21.17 -21.75 11.98
N ARG A 750 -22.31 -22.22 11.48
CA ARG A 750 -22.42 -22.89 10.17
C ARG A 750 -21.87 -22.04 9.02
N HIS A 751 -21.99 -20.72 9.11
CA HIS A 751 -21.61 -19.80 8.06
C HIS A 751 -20.15 -19.35 8.20
N ALA A 752 -19.38 -19.54 7.13
CA ALA A 752 -17.94 -19.28 7.09
C ALA A 752 -17.56 -17.84 7.48
N ARG A 753 -18.37 -16.85 7.07
CA ARG A 753 -18.13 -15.42 7.40
C ARG A 753 -18.24 -15.12 8.89
N VAL A 754 -19.16 -15.78 9.60
CA VAL A 754 -19.32 -15.59 11.05
C VAL A 754 -18.09 -16.14 11.78
N ARG A 755 -17.60 -17.33 11.37
CA ARG A 755 -16.35 -17.90 11.90
C ARG A 755 -15.13 -17.02 11.61
N MET A 756 -15.07 -16.41 10.43
CA MET A 756 -14.01 -15.46 10.08
C MET A 756 -14.02 -14.23 11.01
N GLU A 757 -15.19 -13.63 11.22
CA GLU A 757 -15.33 -12.49 12.15
C GLU A 757 -15.00 -12.91 13.59
N ALA A 758 -15.26 -14.16 14.00
CA ALA A 758 -14.86 -14.66 15.32
C ALA A 758 -13.33 -14.67 15.48
N ALA A 759 -12.58 -15.10 14.46
CA ALA A 759 -11.12 -15.01 14.45
C ALA A 759 -10.65 -13.54 14.58
N LEU A 760 -11.24 -12.61 13.82
CA LEU A 760 -10.88 -11.19 13.86
C LEU A 760 -11.23 -10.53 15.22
N ALA A 761 -12.42 -10.80 15.74
CA ALA A 761 -12.90 -10.30 17.02
C ALA A 761 -12.04 -10.82 18.19
N SER A 762 -11.57 -12.07 18.12
CA SER A 762 -10.64 -12.64 19.10
C SER A 762 -9.33 -11.83 19.19
N ALA A 763 -8.88 -11.25 18.08
CA ALA A 763 -7.67 -10.45 18.01
C ALA A 763 -7.83 -9.01 18.48
N ALA A 764 -9.06 -8.53 18.67
CA ALA A 764 -9.32 -7.20 19.22
C ALA A 764 -9.14 -7.15 20.76
N LEU A 765 -9.00 -8.30 21.41
CA LEU A 765 -9.01 -8.46 22.86
C LEU A 765 -7.60 -8.79 23.40
N PRO A 766 -7.12 -8.10 24.45
CA PRO A 766 -5.83 -8.36 25.08
C PRO A 766 -5.91 -9.53 26.10
N ASP A 767 -6.59 -10.63 25.76
CA ASP A 767 -6.77 -11.79 26.64
C ASP A 767 -6.15 -13.04 26.00
N ALA A 768 -5.27 -13.73 26.74
CA ALA A 768 -4.61 -14.95 26.29
C ALA A 768 -5.61 -16.07 25.89
N ARG A 769 -6.79 -16.13 26.51
CA ARG A 769 -7.82 -17.14 26.26
C ARG A 769 -8.48 -16.98 24.88
N THR A 770 -8.37 -15.83 24.24
CA THR A 770 -8.97 -15.61 22.91
C THR A 770 -8.33 -16.47 21.82
N ILE A 771 -7.13 -17.02 22.08
CA ILE A 771 -6.53 -18.01 21.19
C ILE A 771 -7.37 -19.29 21.08
N LEU A 772 -8.17 -19.62 22.09
CA LEU A 772 -9.11 -20.75 22.06
C LEU A 772 -10.20 -20.53 21.01
N VAL A 773 -10.67 -19.29 20.84
CA VAL A 773 -11.61 -18.93 19.75
C VAL A 773 -10.97 -19.22 18.40
N SER A 774 -9.73 -18.77 18.20
CA SER A 774 -8.98 -19.07 16.96
C SER A 774 -8.80 -20.58 16.76
N ALA A 775 -8.49 -21.34 17.83
CA ALA A 775 -8.40 -22.80 17.77
C ALA A 775 -9.73 -23.43 17.32
N THR A 776 -10.86 -22.98 17.89
CA THR A 776 -12.21 -23.44 17.52
C THR A 776 -12.54 -23.15 16.05
N VAL A 777 -12.19 -21.96 15.54
CA VAL A 777 -12.36 -21.63 14.10
C VAL A 777 -11.62 -22.63 13.20
N ALA A 778 -10.50 -23.19 13.67
CA ALA A 778 -9.67 -24.13 12.93
C ALA A 778 -10.07 -25.61 13.10
N GLU A 779 -11.11 -25.92 13.89
CA GLU A 779 -11.71 -27.26 13.91
C GLU A 779 -12.57 -27.55 12.67
N GLU A 780 -13.08 -26.49 12.03
CA GLU A 780 -13.84 -26.55 10.79
C GLU A 780 -12.97 -26.23 9.55
N PRO A 781 -13.38 -26.65 8.33
CA PRO A 781 -12.69 -26.26 7.10
C PRO A 781 -12.57 -24.74 6.95
N ARG A 782 -11.36 -24.29 6.63
CA ARG A 782 -11.01 -22.89 6.43
C ARG A 782 -10.75 -22.61 4.95
N ASP A 783 -11.56 -21.74 4.36
CA ASP A 783 -11.28 -21.21 3.03
C ASP A 783 -10.12 -20.20 3.06
N ARG A 784 -9.79 -19.62 1.90
CA ARG A 784 -8.68 -18.67 1.76
C ARG A 784 -8.84 -17.41 2.65
N TRP A 785 -10.06 -17.00 2.96
CA TRP A 785 -10.34 -15.80 3.73
C TRP A 785 -10.20 -16.06 5.23
N ILE A 786 -10.74 -17.19 5.71
CA ILE A 786 -10.54 -17.63 7.09
C ILE A 786 -9.06 -17.91 7.34
N ASN A 787 -8.35 -18.54 6.40
CA ASN A 787 -6.91 -18.77 6.54
C ASN A 787 -6.12 -17.46 6.68
N TYR A 788 -6.46 -16.43 5.90
CA TYR A 788 -5.85 -15.10 6.02
C TYR A 788 -6.14 -14.46 7.39
N ALA A 789 -7.42 -14.37 7.76
CA ALA A 789 -7.85 -13.75 9.02
C ALA A 789 -7.27 -14.46 10.24
N PHE A 790 -7.29 -15.81 10.25
CA PHE A 790 -6.67 -16.64 11.29
C PHE A 790 -5.17 -16.38 11.39
N ALA A 791 -4.44 -16.42 10.26
CA ALA A 791 -2.99 -16.23 10.25
C ALA A 791 -2.58 -14.85 10.80
N GLN A 792 -3.38 -13.82 10.54
CA GLN A 792 -3.19 -12.48 11.09
C GLN A 792 -3.56 -12.41 12.58
N ALA A 793 -4.71 -12.97 12.98
CA ALA A 793 -5.19 -12.96 14.36
C ALA A 793 -4.23 -13.67 15.33
N VAL A 794 -3.75 -14.86 14.95
CA VAL A 794 -2.81 -15.66 15.76
C VAL A 794 -1.48 -14.95 15.94
N HIS A 795 -0.99 -14.30 14.89
CA HIS A 795 0.24 -13.52 14.97
C HIS A 795 0.07 -12.25 15.80
N HIS A 796 -1.02 -11.50 15.59
CA HIS A 796 -1.29 -10.24 16.30
C HIS A 796 -1.42 -10.46 17.81
N THR A 797 -2.03 -11.56 18.24
CA THR A 797 -2.25 -11.88 19.66
C THR A 797 -1.08 -12.64 20.32
N LYS A 798 0.00 -12.91 19.59
CA LYS A 798 1.14 -13.74 20.04
C LYS A 798 1.71 -13.31 21.38
N GLU A 799 1.83 -12.00 21.63
CA GLU A 799 2.38 -11.47 22.87
C GLU A 799 1.51 -11.78 24.10
N ASN A 800 0.21 -12.00 23.89
CA ASN A 800 -0.74 -12.31 24.96
C ASN A 800 -0.78 -13.83 25.25
N TRP A 801 -0.98 -14.65 24.21
CA TRP A 801 -1.27 -16.08 24.41
C TRP A 801 -0.01 -16.95 24.53
N LEU A 802 1.09 -16.62 23.84
CA LEU A 802 2.27 -17.49 23.83
C LEU A 802 2.90 -17.65 25.21
N PRO A 803 3.04 -16.58 26.04
CA PRO A 803 3.53 -16.75 27.41
C PRO A 803 2.59 -17.61 28.27
N ALA A 804 1.27 -17.48 28.12
CA ALA A 804 0.28 -18.28 28.85
C ALA A 804 0.32 -19.76 28.42
N PHE A 805 0.47 -20.01 27.11
CA PHE A 805 0.68 -21.36 26.55
C PHE A 805 1.93 -22.01 27.17
N GLN A 806 3.04 -21.28 27.21
CA GLN A 806 4.31 -21.77 27.76
C GLN A 806 4.24 -22.09 29.26
N ARG A 807 3.36 -21.40 30.00
CA ARG A 807 3.12 -21.67 31.43
C ARG A 807 2.09 -22.79 31.68
N GLY A 808 1.47 -23.33 30.62
CA GLY A 808 0.43 -24.36 30.74
C GLY A 808 -0.92 -23.81 31.21
N GLU A 809 -1.18 -22.52 31.02
CA GLU A 809 -2.41 -21.84 31.49
C GLU A 809 -3.58 -21.95 30.51
N LEU A 810 -3.36 -22.52 29.32
CA LEU A 810 -4.35 -22.64 28.25
C LEU A 810 -4.78 -24.09 28.05
N ASP A 811 -6.08 -24.35 28.18
CA ASP A 811 -6.67 -25.67 27.95
C ASP A 811 -7.35 -25.73 26.58
N PHE A 812 -6.79 -26.54 25.68
CA PHE A 812 -7.32 -26.73 24.33
C PHE A 812 -8.41 -27.80 24.26
N GLY A 813 -8.61 -28.62 25.30
CA GLY A 813 -9.58 -29.71 25.31
C GLY A 813 -9.46 -30.60 24.06
N ASP A 814 -10.59 -30.82 23.37
CA ASP A 814 -10.66 -31.64 22.15
C ASP A 814 -10.23 -30.92 20.86
N ARG A 815 -9.76 -29.67 20.92
CA ARG A 815 -9.39 -28.84 19.75
C ARG A 815 -8.03 -29.24 19.15
N ARG A 816 -7.85 -30.51 18.80
CA ARG A 816 -6.56 -31.07 18.32
C ARG A 816 -6.14 -30.50 16.97
N ARG A 817 -7.09 -30.29 16.05
CA ARG A 817 -6.80 -29.68 14.74
C ARG A 817 -6.51 -28.20 14.87
N GLY A 818 -7.23 -27.52 15.76
CA GLY A 818 -7.02 -26.13 16.13
C GLY A 818 -5.64 -25.87 16.70
N LEU A 819 -5.21 -26.67 17.68
CA LEU A 819 -3.84 -26.60 18.22
C LEU A 819 -2.79 -26.81 17.12
N THR A 820 -2.98 -27.82 16.27
CA THR A 820 -2.06 -28.09 15.15
C THR A 820 -1.97 -26.90 14.18
N ALA A 821 -3.12 -26.32 13.81
CA ALA A 821 -3.19 -25.17 12.92
C ALA A 821 -2.55 -23.91 13.52
N LEU A 822 -2.71 -23.70 14.83
CA LEU A 822 -2.07 -22.61 15.56
C LEU A 822 -0.55 -22.75 15.54
N LEU A 823 -0.03 -23.92 15.87
CA LEU A 823 1.42 -24.17 15.89
C LEU A 823 2.03 -24.01 14.48
N GLY A 824 1.33 -24.43 13.43
CA GLY A 824 1.75 -24.22 12.04
C GLY A 824 1.72 -22.76 11.59
N ALA A 825 0.90 -21.90 12.22
CA ALA A 825 0.79 -20.48 11.86
C ALA A 825 1.81 -19.57 12.54
N VAL A 826 2.58 -20.08 13.52
CA VAL A 826 3.48 -19.30 14.36
C VAL A 826 4.94 -19.48 13.95
N GLU A 827 5.54 -18.42 13.44
CA GLU A 827 6.97 -18.34 13.14
C GLU A 827 7.76 -18.07 14.46
N SER A 828 8.12 -19.12 15.18
CA SER A 828 8.87 -19.02 16.45
C SER A 828 9.79 -20.21 16.67
N LYS A 829 11.08 -19.95 16.94
CA LYS A 829 12.07 -20.98 17.28
C LYS A 829 11.66 -21.87 18.45
N HIS A 830 10.89 -21.35 19.40
CA HIS A 830 10.40 -22.09 20.56
C HIS A 830 9.16 -22.95 20.27
N VAL A 831 8.36 -22.57 19.26
CA VAL A 831 7.23 -23.42 18.79
C VAL A 831 7.77 -24.62 18.02
N LEU A 832 8.92 -24.48 17.33
CA LEU A 832 9.57 -25.59 16.64
C LEU A 832 9.98 -26.73 17.59
N ASP A 833 10.29 -26.43 18.86
CA ASP A 833 10.58 -27.46 19.87
C ASP A 833 9.36 -28.35 20.15
N GLU A 834 8.16 -27.76 20.25
CA GLU A 834 6.91 -28.51 20.45
C GLU A 834 6.40 -29.18 19.17
N VAL A 835 6.54 -28.53 18.02
CA VAL A 835 6.25 -29.15 16.72
C VAL A 835 7.11 -30.40 16.51
N ARG A 836 8.40 -30.37 16.89
CA ARG A 836 9.27 -31.57 16.83
C ARG A 836 8.73 -32.71 17.70
N LYS A 837 8.30 -32.42 18.93
CA LYS A 837 7.73 -33.44 19.83
C LYS A 837 6.46 -34.04 19.26
N LEU A 838 5.55 -33.20 18.73
CA LEU A 838 4.30 -33.65 18.13
C LEU A 838 4.52 -34.46 16.85
N LEU A 839 5.45 -34.02 15.99
CA LEU A 839 5.77 -34.68 14.71
C LEU A 839 6.30 -36.11 14.91
N LEU A 840 7.08 -36.32 15.98
CA LEU A 840 7.61 -37.63 16.37
C LEU A 840 6.67 -38.44 17.28
N SER A 841 5.48 -37.91 17.58
CA SER A 841 4.48 -38.58 18.40
C SER A 841 3.36 -39.20 17.56
N ASN A 842 2.66 -40.20 18.10
CA ASN A 842 1.45 -40.77 17.47
C ASN A 842 0.18 -39.96 17.77
N GLN A 843 0.30 -38.65 18.08
CA GLN A 843 -0.84 -37.81 18.50
C GLN A 843 -1.53 -37.08 17.34
N VAL A 844 -0.95 -37.11 16.13
CA VAL A 844 -1.47 -36.45 14.92
C VAL A 844 -1.60 -37.46 13.76
N ASP A 845 -2.52 -37.23 12.83
CA ASP A 845 -2.70 -38.08 11.65
C ASP A 845 -1.63 -37.85 10.55
N GLU A 846 -1.57 -38.72 9.53
CA GLU A 846 -0.55 -38.67 8.46
C GLU A 846 -0.55 -37.34 7.66
N ASN A 847 -1.73 -36.78 7.39
CA ASN A 847 -1.84 -35.51 6.66
C ASN A 847 -1.33 -34.34 7.51
N ALA A 848 -1.66 -34.35 8.80
CA ALA A 848 -1.17 -33.40 9.78
C ALA A 848 0.35 -33.55 10.00
N GLN A 849 0.86 -34.79 10.02
CA GLN A 849 2.28 -35.08 10.12
C GLN A 849 3.05 -34.49 8.93
N MET A 850 2.56 -34.66 7.70
CA MET A 850 3.18 -34.06 6.50
C MET A 850 3.04 -32.52 6.47
N ALA A 851 1.98 -31.95 7.04
CA ALA A 851 1.85 -30.50 7.17
C ALA A 851 2.86 -29.93 8.18
N LEU A 852 3.03 -30.57 9.33
CA LEU A 852 4.03 -30.20 10.34
C LEU A 852 5.46 -30.40 9.82
N ALA A 853 5.71 -31.47 9.06
CA ALA A 853 6.99 -31.71 8.40
C ALA A 853 7.33 -30.58 7.41
N ARG A 854 6.37 -30.17 6.57
CA ARG A 854 6.55 -29.03 5.65
C ARG A 854 6.76 -27.71 6.39
N ALA A 855 6.09 -27.48 7.51
CA ALA A 855 6.34 -26.32 8.36
C ALA A 855 7.79 -26.35 8.90
N LEU A 856 8.26 -27.48 9.42
CA LEU A 856 9.66 -27.63 9.85
C LEU A 856 10.66 -27.44 8.70
N VAL A 857 10.37 -27.93 7.49
CA VAL A 857 11.21 -27.69 6.31
C VAL A 857 11.26 -26.20 5.96
N ALA A 858 10.12 -25.51 6.02
CA ALA A 858 10.01 -24.11 5.64
C ALA A 858 10.74 -23.16 6.62
N VAL A 859 10.55 -23.35 7.93
CA VAL A 859 11.01 -22.39 8.95
C VAL A 859 12.07 -22.94 9.91
N GLY A 860 12.37 -24.24 9.87
CA GLY A 860 13.30 -24.89 10.79
C GLY A 860 14.79 -24.71 10.45
N GLU A 861 15.65 -25.29 11.27
CA GLU A 861 17.11 -25.36 11.14
C GLU A 861 17.56 -26.79 10.71
N ASN A 862 18.87 -27.06 10.58
CA ASN A 862 19.36 -28.37 10.15
C ASN A 862 18.87 -29.53 11.05
N ARG A 863 18.74 -29.32 12.36
CA ARG A 863 18.18 -30.31 13.30
C ARG A 863 16.71 -30.67 13.00
N ASP A 864 15.95 -29.71 12.47
CA ASP A 864 14.54 -29.92 12.12
C ASP A 864 14.44 -30.72 10.82
N LEU A 865 15.32 -30.46 9.84
CA LEU A 865 15.46 -31.33 8.66
C LEU A 865 15.81 -32.76 9.08
N GLN A 866 16.74 -32.93 10.01
CA GLN A 866 17.07 -34.26 10.55
C GLN A 866 15.84 -34.96 11.14
N THR A 867 14.99 -34.21 11.84
CA THR A 867 13.72 -34.73 12.39
C THR A 867 12.75 -35.13 11.28
N VAL A 868 12.65 -34.37 10.19
CA VAL A 868 11.81 -34.71 9.04
C VAL A 868 12.32 -35.98 8.34
N PHE A 869 13.63 -36.15 8.19
CA PHE A 869 14.22 -37.37 7.63
C PHE A 869 13.99 -38.62 8.50
N GLN A 870 13.77 -38.46 9.81
CA GLN A 870 13.45 -39.59 10.71
C GLN A 870 12.05 -40.18 10.48
N LEU A 871 11.17 -39.49 9.75
CA LEU A 871 9.82 -39.99 9.44
C LEU A 871 9.83 -41.21 8.52
N GLY A 872 10.93 -41.43 7.77
CA GLY A 872 11.10 -42.60 6.90
C GLY A 872 10.35 -42.52 5.57
N GLN A 873 9.16 -41.92 5.52
CA GLN A 873 8.37 -41.70 4.30
C GLN A 873 8.09 -40.21 4.11
N LEU A 874 8.32 -39.69 2.90
CA LEU A 874 8.06 -38.30 2.51
C LEU A 874 7.39 -38.26 1.15
N ASP A 875 6.41 -37.37 1.00
CA ASP A 875 5.77 -37.10 -0.29
C ASP A 875 6.61 -36.14 -1.16
N ALA A 876 6.35 -36.15 -2.48
CA ALA A 876 7.00 -35.26 -3.43
C ALA A 876 6.91 -33.77 -3.05
N ALA A 877 5.82 -33.32 -2.42
CA ALA A 877 5.63 -31.93 -2.01
C ALA A 877 6.62 -31.53 -0.91
N THR A 878 6.83 -32.40 0.08
CA THR A 878 7.77 -32.20 1.19
C THR A 878 9.22 -32.25 0.69
N ILE A 879 9.54 -33.21 -0.18
CA ILE A 879 10.88 -33.32 -0.80
C ILE A 879 11.19 -32.06 -1.63
N ARG A 880 10.23 -31.57 -2.43
CA ARG A 880 10.41 -30.34 -3.22
C ARG A 880 10.54 -29.10 -2.33
N ALA A 881 9.84 -29.05 -1.20
CA ALA A 881 10.01 -27.96 -0.24
C ALA A 881 11.44 -27.89 0.31
N MET A 882 12.15 -29.01 0.44
CA MET A 882 13.56 -29.02 0.87
C MET A 882 14.51 -28.41 -0.15
N ALA A 883 14.11 -28.29 -1.42
CA ALA A 883 14.97 -27.70 -2.44
C ALA A 883 15.31 -26.24 -2.13
N SER A 884 14.50 -25.50 -1.34
CA SER A 884 14.83 -24.14 -0.90
C SER A 884 15.89 -24.10 0.21
N ARG A 885 16.32 -25.25 0.74
CA ARG A 885 17.27 -25.36 1.84
C ARG A 885 18.69 -25.62 1.32
N LYS A 886 19.68 -25.12 2.06
CA LYS A 886 21.08 -25.55 1.92
C LYS A 886 21.18 -27.05 2.20
N ARG A 887 22.09 -27.75 1.52
CA ARG A 887 22.37 -29.17 1.78
C ARG A 887 22.67 -29.34 3.29
N PRO A 888 22.02 -30.28 3.98
CA PRO A 888 22.32 -30.54 5.39
C PRO A 888 23.74 -31.12 5.55
N GLU A 889 24.32 -30.91 6.74
CA GLU A 889 25.67 -31.42 7.06
C GLU A 889 25.68 -32.93 7.33
N PHE A 890 24.54 -33.52 7.69
CA PHE A 890 24.40 -34.96 7.89
C PHE A 890 24.15 -35.69 6.56
N ASP A 891 24.46 -36.98 6.53
CA ASP A 891 24.30 -37.80 5.34
C ASP A 891 22.81 -38.07 5.04
N VAL A 892 22.42 -37.81 3.80
CA VAL A 892 21.06 -38.00 3.26
C VAL A 892 21.06 -38.93 2.04
N SER A 893 22.23 -39.45 1.65
CA SER A 893 22.41 -40.21 0.41
C SER A 893 21.57 -41.49 0.39
N ASP A 894 21.72 -42.37 1.38
CA ASP A 894 20.95 -43.62 1.48
C ASP A 894 19.43 -43.39 1.46
N PHE A 895 18.98 -42.36 2.17
CA PHE A 895 17.56 -42.02 2.23
C PHE A 895 17.04 -41.56 0.87
N LEU A 896 17.73 -40.63 0.20
CA LEU A 896 17.35 -40.18 -1.15
C LEU A 896 17.44 -41.33 -2.16
N GLU A 897 18.41 -42.23 -2.02
CA GLU A 897 18.52 -43.43 -2.86
C GLU A 897 17.33 -44.38 -2.67
N SER A 898 16.83 -44.53 -1.44
CA SER A 898 15.61 -45.31 -1.17
C SER A 898 14.37 -44.68 -1.83
N LEU A 899 14.26 -43.35 -1.83
CA LEU A 899 13.17 -42.63 -2.48
C LEU A 899 13.24 -42.71 -4.01
N CYS A 900 14.44 -42.81 -4.59
CA CYS A 900 14.61 -43.09 -6.03
C CYS A 900 14.06 -44.47 -6.45
N ALA A 901 13.74 -45.35 -5.49
CA ALA A 901 13.08 -46.63 -5.71
C ALA A 901 11.59 -46.63 -5.27
N SER A 902 10.98 -45.46 -5.03
CA SER A 902 9.57 -45.33 -4.66
C SER A 902 8.65 -45.90 -5.75
N LYS A 903 7.47 -46.38 -5.33
CA LYS A 903 6.40 -46.80 -6.25
C LYS A 903 5.73 -45.61 -6.95
N HIS A 904 5.86 -44.41 -6.39
CA HIS A 904 5.36 -43.17 -6.98
C HIS A 904 6.50 -42.49 -7.75
N VAL A 905 6.28 -42.27 -9.05
CA VAL A 905 7.28 -41.70 -9.96
C VAL A 905 7.63 -40.27 -9.54
N GLU A 906 6.65 -39.52 -9.04
CA GLU A 906 6.80 -38.13 -8.59
C GLU A 906 7.79 -37.99 -7.44
N ASP A 907 7.78 -38.92 -6.48
CA ASP A 907 8.73 -38.95 -5.35
C ASP A 907 10.14 -39.27 -5.85
N SER A 908 10.26 -40.25 -6.74
CA SER A 908 11.54 -40.67 -7.32
C SER A 908 12.19 -39.56 -8.14
N VAL A 909 11.39 -38.81 -8.90
CA VAL A 909 11.82 -37.62 -9.65
C VAL A 909 12.25 -36.52 -8.67
N ALA A 910 11.43 -36.22 -7.66
CA ALA A 910 11.75 -35.18 -6.67
C ALA A 910 13.06 -35.48 -5.92
N ALA A 911 13.31 -36.76 -5.58
CA ALA A 911 14.53 -37.20 -4.92
C ALA A 911 15.77 -37.00 -5.81
N LEU A 912 15.72 -37.37 -7.10
CA LEU A 912 16.83 -37.14 -8.03
C LEU A 912 17.10 -35.66 -8.27
N GLU A 913 16.05 -34.84 -8.36
CA GLU A 913 16.19 -33.39 -8.52
C GLU A 913 16.80 -32.73 -7.28
N LEU A 914 16.40 -33.16 -6.08
CA LEU A 914 17.00 -32.71 -4.83
C LEU A 914 18.47 -33.15 -4.72
N ALA A 915 18.77 -34.41 -5.09
CA ALA A 915 20.13 -34.93 -5.11
C ALA A 915 21.04 -34.14 -6.07
N ALA A 916 20.56 -33.85 -7.27
CA ALA A 916 21.26 -33.01 -8.24
C ALA A 916 21.49 -31.59 -7.69
N LYS A 917 20.47 -30.99 -7.06
CA LYS A 917 20.55 -29.64 -6.46
C LYS A 917 21.57 -29.57 -5.32
N TRP A 918 21.58 -30.56 -4.43
CA TRP A 918 22.54 -30.66 -3.32
C TRP A 918 23.88 -31.28 -3.70
N ARG A 919 24.06 -31.69 -4.97
CA ARG A 919 25.26 -32.37 -5.49
C ARG A 919 25.65 -33.60 -4.66
N ILE A 920 24.69 -34.47 -4.37
CA ILE A 920 24.89 -35.76 -3.67
C ILE A 920 25.51 -36.78 -4.65
N ARG A 921 26.84 -36.77 -4.77
CA ARG A 921 27.59 -37.56 -5.76
C ARG A 921 27.43 -39.06 -5.57
N GLU A 922 27.08 -39.49 -4.36
CA GLU A 922 26.80 -40.86 -3.98
C GLU A 922 25.70 -41.47 -4.87
N LEU A 923 24.73 -40.67 -5.31
CA LEU A 923 23.63 -41.10 -6.19
C LEU A 923 24.00 -41.17 -7.68
N TYR A 924 25.25 -40.87 -8.06
CA TYR A 924 25.67 -40.85 -9.48
C TYR A 924 25.44 -42.19 -10.19
N GLN A 925 25.77 -43.31 -9.55
CA GLN A 925 25.54 -44.64 -10.15
C GLN A 925 24.06 -44.97 -10.29
N THR A 926 23.24 -44.52 -9.33
CA THR A 926 21.78 -44.65 -9.40
C THR A 926 21.19 -43.81 -10.53
N ALA A 927 21.70 -42.60 -10.76
CA ALA A 927 21.34 -41.79 -11.93
C ALA A 927 21.72 -42.48 -13.25
N ILE A 928 22.91 -43.08 -13.38
CA ILE A 928 23.30 -43.85 -14.57
C ILE A 928 22.35 -45.03 -14.81
N ARG A 929 22.08 -45.82 -13.77
CA ARG A 929 21.21 -47.00 -13.83
C ARG A 929 19.81 -46.62 -14.28
N LEU A 930 19.23 -45.57 -13.71
CA LEU A 930 17.89 -45.09 -14.06
C LEU A 930 17.87 -44.50 -15.48
N ALA A 931 18.86 -43.72 -15.90
CA ALA A 931 18.93 -43.15 -17.24
C ALA A 931 19.01 -44.23 -18.35
N ARG A 932 19.72 -45.33 -18.07
CA ARG A 932 19.89 -46.48 -18.99
C ARG A 932 18.72 -47.47 -18.99
N SER A 933 17.94 -47.51 -17.92
CA SER A 933 16.84 -48.48 -17.81
C SER A 933 15.75 -48.20 -18.85
N SER A 934 15.48 -49.17 -19.72
CA SER A 934 14.34 -49.12 -20.64
C SER A 934 12.99 -49.36 -19.96
N GLN A 935 13.01 -49.86 -18.72
CA GLN A 935 11.82 -50.14 -17.90
C GLN A 935 11.45 -48.97 -16.97
N ALA A 936 12.33 -47.98 -16.82
CA ALA A 936 12.05 -46.79 -16.01
C ALA A 936 11.13 -45.82 -16.77
N ASP A 937 10.28 -45.11 -16.01
CA ASP A 937 9.39 -44.09 -16.53
C ASP A 937 10.16 -43.01 -17.33
N PRO A 938 9.66 -42.53 -18.49
CA PRO A 938 10.33 -41.50 -19.28
C PRO A 938 10.69 -40.22 -18.51
N GLN A 939 9.84 -39.77 -17.58
CA GLN A 939 10.11 -38.60 -16.74
C GLN A 939 11.27 -38.86 -15.78
N LEU A 940 11.29 -40.04 -15.16
CA LEU A 940 12.38 -40.47 -14.27
C LEU A 940 13.71 -40.59 -15.03
N ARG A 941 13.69 -41.14 -16.25
CA ARG A 941 14.88 -41.23 -17.11
C ARG A 941 15.42 -39.86 -17.50
N SER A 942 14.52 -38.92 -17.83
CA SER A 942 14.90 -37.53 -18.13
C SER A 942 15.46 -36.79 -16.92
N ALA A 943 14.91 -37.01 -15.71
CA ALA A 943 15.49 -36.49 -14.47
C ALA A 943 16.87 -37.09 -14.20
N ALA A 944 17.03 -38.41 -14.41
CA ALA A 944 18.30 -39.11 -14.23
C ALA A 944 19.41 -38.61 -15.19
N MET A 945 19.10 -38.35 -16.47
CA MET A 945 20.07 -37.77 -17.41
C MET A 945 20.55 -36.38 -17.00
N ARG A 946 19.66 -35.54 -16.44
CA ARG A 946 20.03 -34.24 -15.87
C ARG A 946 20.90 -34.41 -14.62
N ALA A 947 20.49 -35.30 -13.72
CA ALA A 947 21.24 -35.60 -12.50
C ALA A 947 22.64 -36.16 -12.79
N MET A 948 22.81 -36.99 -13.82
CA MET A 948 24.14 -37.45 -14.26
C MET A 948 25.09 -36.29 -14.54
N GLY A 949 24.61 -35.22 -15.16
CA GLY A 949 25.41 -34.01 -15.41
C GLY A 949 25.81 -33.29 -14.12
N ALA A 950 24.86 -33.08 -13.22
CA ALA A 950 25.09 -32.37 -11.96
C ALA A 950 25.97 -33.15 -10.95
N LEU A 951 25.86 -34.48 -10.94
CA LEU A 951 26.54 -35.37 -9.99
C LEU A 951 27.87 -35.92 -10.53
N GLY A 952 28.01 -35.97 -11.85
CA GLY A 952 29.12 -36.62 -12.54
C GLY A 952 30.39 -35.78 -12.68
N ASN A 953 31.37 -36.36 -13.36
CA ASN A 953 32.62 -35.73 -13.76
C ASN A 953 32.83 -35.88 -15.28
N LYS A 954 34.05 -35.63 -15.78
CA LYS A 954 34.39 -35.76 -17.21
C LYS A 954 34.12 -37.16 -17.81
N GLU A 955 34.11 -38.23 -17.01
CA GLU A 955 33.78 -39.59 -17.46
C GLU A 955 32.30 -39.76 -17.83
N THR A 956 31.44 -38.80 -17.44
CA THR A 956 30.03 -38.75 -17.83
C THR A 956 29.84 -38.31 -19.29
N ILE A 957 30.81 -37.57 -19.84
CA ILE A 957 30.71 -36.95 -21.18
C ILE A 957 30.40 -38.00 -22.26
N PRO A 958 31.15 -39.12 -22.39
CA PRO A 958 30.86 -40.13 -23.40
C PRO A 958 29.47 -40.74 -23.25
N LEU A 959 28.99 -40.93 -22.01
CA LEU A 959 27.68 -41.51 -21.73
C LEU A 959 26.54 -40.59 -22.16
N LEU A 960 26.62 -39.31 -21.79
CA LEU A 960 25.62 -38.31 -22.16
C LEU A 960 25.60 -38.03 -23.66
N LYS A 961 26.76 -38.04 -24.33
CA LYS A 961 26.83 -37.94 -25.80
C LYS A 961 26.09 -39.07 -26.50
N VAL A 962 26.28 -40.31 -26.06
CA VAL A 962 25.56 -41.47 -26.60
C VAL A 962 24.06 -41.35 -26.34
N MET A 963 23.67 -40.91 -25.16
CA MET A 963 22.26 -40.75 -24.77
C MET A 963 21.56 -39.58 -25.49
N ALA A 964 22.27 -38.50 -25.80
CA ALA A 964 21.73 -37.36 -26.55
C ALA A 964 21.17 -37.75 -27.92
N GLY A 965 21.72 -38.82 -28.51
CA GLY A 965 21.26 -39.40 -29.76
C GLY A 965 21.63 -38.54 -30.98
N LYS A 966 21.02 -38.89 -32.13
CA LYS A 966 21.12 -38.14 -33.39
C LYS A 966 19.80 -37.42 -33.67
N SER A 967 19.74 -36.56 -34.69
CA SER A 967 18.55 -35.77 -35.05
C SER A 967 17.26 -36.61 -35.25
N ALA A 968 17.34 -37.91 -35.55
CA ALA A 968 16.16 -38.77 -35.67
C ALA A 968 15.40 -39.03 -34.35
N ASN A 969 16.06 -38.95 -33.19
CA ASN A 969 15.44 -39.13 -31.86
C ASN A 969 16.28 -38.42 -30.77
N PRO A 970 16.36 -37.09 -30.79
CA PRO A 970 17.21 -36.34 -29.86
C PRO A 970 16.65 -36.46 -28.43
N LYS A 971 17.54 -36.52 -27.44
CA LYS A 971 17.20 -36.45 -26.02
C LYS A 971 17.74 -35.15 -25.43
N PRO A 972 16.94 -34.06 -25.42
CA PRO A 972 17.35 -32.77 -24.85
C PRO A 972 17.87 -32.88 -23.41
N SER A 973 17.30 -33.77 -22.58
CA SER A 973 17.76 -33.99 -21.20
C SER A 973 19.22 -34.43 -21.09
N ALA A 974 19.75 -35.17 -22.07
CA ALA A 974 21.15 -35.57 -22.10
C ALA A 974 22.08 -34.45 -22.60
N ILE A 975 21.60 -33.59 -23.52
CA ILE A 975 22.30 -32.35 -23.90
C ILE A 975 22.39 -31.39 -22.70
N ILE A 976 21.29 -31.25 -21.94
CA ILE A 976 21.26 -30.46 -20.71
C ILE A 976 22.24 -31.03 -19.67
N GLY A 977 22.24 -32.35 -19.46
CA GLY A 977 23.22 -32.99 -18.59
C GLY A 977 24.66 -32.76 -19.06
N LEU A 978 24.91 -32.79 -20.38
CA LEU A 978 26.24 -32.56 -20.94
C LEU A 978 26.70 -31.11 -20.74
N LEU A 979 25.76 -30.17 -20.83
CA LEU A 979 25.99 -28.74 -20.60
C LEU A 979 26.48 -28.44 -19.17
N GLU A 980 26.09 -29.25 -18.17
CA GLU A 980 26.60 -29.14 -16.79
C GLU A 980 28.06 -29.57 -16.65
N VAL A 981 28.54 -30.47 -17.50
CA VAL A 981 29.87 -31.11 -17.38
C VAL A 981 30.88 -30.49 -18.33
N ASP A 982 30.49 -30.24 -19.58
CA ASP A 982 31.35 -29.65 -20.63
C ASP A 982 30.50 -28.87 -21.64
N GLN A 983 30.47 -27.54 -21.47
CA GLN A 983 29.66 -26.66 -22.33
C GLN A 983 30.09 -26.68 -23.80
N ALA A 984 31.39 -26.83 -24.08
CA ALA A 984 31.90 -26.83 -25.45
C ALA A 984 31.47 -28.09 -26.19
N GLU A 985 31.55 -29.24 -25.54
CA GLU A 985 31.10 -30.50 -26.13
C GLU A 985 29.57 -30.59 -26.22
N ALA A 986 28.85 -30.00 -25.27
CA ALA A 986 27.41 -29.81 -25.36
C ALA A 986 27.04 -28.96 -26.58
N ALA A 987 27.71 -27.82 -26.79
CA ALA A 987 27.43 -26.90 -27.90
C ALA A 987 27.62 -27.58 -29.27
N LYS A 988 28.71 -28.35 -29.44
CA LYS A 988 28.93 -29.14 -30.65
C LYS A 988 27.83 -30.16 -30.88
N SER A 989 27.50 -30.94 -29.85
CA SER A 989 26.47 -31.99 -29.93
C SER A 989 25.08 -31.40 -30.21
N ALA A 990 24.77 -30.24 -29.63
CA ALA A 990 23.55 -29.51 -29.88
C ALA A 990 23.49 -28.94 -31.30
N ALA A 991 24.56 -28.32 -31.79
CA ALA A 991 24.63 -27.82 -33.16
C ALA A 991 24.49 -28.93 -34.21
N ASP A 992 25.11 -30.10 -33.96
CA ASP A 992 24.95 -31.29 -34.82
C ASP A 992 23.50 -31.78 -34.87
N ILE A 993 22.81 -31.78 -33.72
CA ILE A 993 21.38 -32.14 -33.64
C ILE A 993 20.50 -31.12 -34.37
N LEU A 994 20.73 -29.81 -34.13
CA LEU A 994 19.95 -28.69 -34.66
C LEU A 994 20.14 -28.47 -36.16
N GLN A 995 21.27 -28.92 -36.74
CA GLN A 995 21.49 -28.95 -38.18
C GLN A 995 20.48 -29.88 -38.89
N GLY A 996 20.01 -30.92 -38.22
CA GLY A 996 19.01 -31.86 -38.77
C GLY A 996 17.56 -31.46 -38.46
N THR A 997 16.61 -32.13 -39.13
CA THR A 997 15.17 -31.91 -38.93
C THR A 997 14.69 -32.60 -37.65
N ILE A 998 14.40 -31.82 -36.60
CA ILE A 998 13.88 -32.31 -35.31
C ILE A 998 12.55 -31.62 -34.96
N GLN A 999 11.85 -32.02 -33.89
CA GLN A 999 10.61 -31.37 -33.45
C GLN A 999 10.87 -29.99 -32.81
N ASN A 1000 9.95 -29.03 -33.00
CA ASN A 1000 10.09 -27.66 -32.45
C ASN A 1000 10.26 -27.64 -30.93
N GLU A 1001 9.58 -28.54 -30.21
CA GLU A 1001 9.72 -28.67 -28.76
C GLU A 1001 11.16 -29.02 -28.35
N ALA A 1002 11.84 -29.89 -29.09
CA ALA A 1002 13.24 -30.24 -28.85
C ALA A 1002 14.19 -29.07 -29.17
N ILE A 1003 13.92 -28.33 -30.26
CA ILE A 1003 14.66 -27.11 -30.62
C ILE A 1003 14.56 -26.11 -29.46
N GLY A 1004 13.35 -25.80 -29.01
CA GLY A 1004 13.10 -24.85 -27.92
C GLY A 1004 13.78 -25.26 -26.61
N LYS A 1005 13.70 -26.55 -26.22
CA LYS A 1005 14.38 -27.07 -25.02
C LYS A 1005 15.90 -26.94 -25.09
N ILE A 1006 16.51 -27.17 -26.27
CA ILE A 1006 17.95 -27.05 -26.47
C ILE A 1006 18.37 -25.58 -26.44
N LEU A 1007 17.77 -24.72 -27.28
CA LEU A 1007 18.10 -23.30 -27.34
C LEU A 1007 17.92 -22.61 -25.99
N GLY A 1008 16.80 -22.88 -25.31
CA GLY A 1008 16.52 -22.35 -23.97
C GLY A 1008 17.52 -22.81 -22.91
N ALA A 1009 18.00 -24.06 -22.98
CA ALA A 1009 19.01 -24.56 -22.05
C ALA A 1009 20.37 -23.84 -22.20
N PHE A 1010 20.81 -23.55 -23.44
CA PHE A 1010 22.05 -22.80 -23.68
C PHE A 1010 21.89 -21.32 -23.33
N ALA A 1011 20.74 -20.72 -23.61
CA ALA A 1011 20.44 -19.34 -23.20
C ALA A 1011 20.37 -19.19 -21.67
N GLY A 1012 19.89 -20.24 -20.98
CA GLY A 1012 19.81 -20.33 -19.52
C GLY A 1012 21.14 -20.68 -18.83
N ARG A 1013 22.27 -20.64 -19.54
CA ARG A 1013 23.61 -20.93 -18.99
C ARG A 1013 24.62 -19.87 -19.38
N GLU A 1014 25.40 -19.43 -18.39
CA GLU A 1014 26.47 -18.44 -18.60
C GLU A 1014 27.50 -19.01 -19.58
N GLY A 1015 27.79 -18.25 -20.64
CA GLY A 1015 28.67 -18.68 -21.73
C GLY A 1015 28.06 -19.66 -22.74
N GLY A 1016 26.91 -20.28 -22.43
CA GLY A 1016 26.28 -21.28 -23.29
C GLY A 1016 25.81 -20.73 -24.64
N GLY A 1017 25.08 -19.61 -24.63
CA GLY A 1017 24.56 -19.00 -25.85
C GLY A 1017 25.63 -18.64 -26.90
N PRO A 1018 26.71 -17.90 -26.53
CA PRO A 1018 27.80 -17.60 -27.45
C PRO A 1018 28.50 -18.85 -28.00
N LEU A 1019 28.71 -19.88 -27.16
CA LEU A 1019 29.31 -21.14 -27.60
C LEU A 1019 28.43 -21.87 -28.63
N LEU A 1020 27.12 -21.94 -28.38
CA LEU A 1020 26.19 -22.55 -29.34
C LEU A 1020 26.12 -21.76 -30.64
N ALA A 1021 26.04 -20.42 -30.56
CA ALA A 1021 26.03 -19.54 -31.72
C ALA A 1021 27.28 -19.75 -32.61
N MET A 1022 28.46 -19.81 -31.98
CA MET A 1022 29.71 -20.11 -32.67
C MET A 1022 29.68 -21.48 -33.37
N GLU A 1023 29.14 -22.52 -32.72
CA GLU A 1023 29.07 -23.86 -33.33
C GLU A 1023 28.01 -23.95 -34.44
N LEU A 1024 26.87 -23.26 -34.30
CA LEU A 1024 25.85 -23.14 -35.34
C LEU A 1024 26.41 -22.48 -36.60
N ALA A 1025 27.19 -21.40 -36.44
CA ALA A 1025 27.83 -20.70 -37.55
C ALA A 1025 28.84 -21.57 -38.35
N LYS A 1026 29.38 -22.63 -37.73
CA LYS A 1026 30.29 -23.59 -38.39
C LYS A 1026 29.54 -24.65 -39.21
N ARG A 1027 28.23 -24.83 -39.01
CA ARG A 1027 27.43 -25.86 -39.69
C ARG A 1027 26.79 -25.31 -40.95
N LYS A 1028 26.67 -26.17 -41.97
CA LYS A 1028 25.90 -25.86 -43.18
C LYS A 1028 24.43 -26.11 -42.89
N ILE A 1029 23.73 -25.08 -42.41
CA ILE A 1029 22.29 -25.06 -42.17
C ILE A 1029 21.64 -24.30 -43.32
N ASP A 1030 20.65 -24.90 -43.99
CA ASP A 1030 19.93 -24.22 -45.07
C ASP A 1030 19.00 -23.10 -44.53
N ARG A 1031 18.61 -22.17 -45.42
CA ARG A 1031 17.78 -21.01 -45.03
C ARG A 1031 16.41 -21.41 -44.45
N THR A 1032 15.83 -22.51 -44.90
CA THR A 1032 14.52 -22.98 -44.43
C THR A 1032 14.62 -23.49 -43.00
N GLN A 1033 15.63 -24.29 -42.69
CA GLN A 1033 15.93 -24.73 -41.33
C GLN A 1033 16.38 -23.56 -40.45
N GLY A 1034 17.20 -22.63 -40.97
CA GLY A 1034 17.60 -21.40 -40.27
C GLY A 1034 16.41 -20.56 -39.83
N LYS A 1035 15.46 -20.33 -40.74
CA LYS A 1035 14.20 -19.65 -40.42
C LYS A 1035 13.41 -20.37 -39.33
N ARG A 1036 13.30 -21.70 -39.42
CA ARG A 1036 12.60 -22.50 -38.40
C ARG A 1036 13.26 -22.41 -37.02
N LEU A 1037 14.60 -22.42 -36.96
CA LEU A 1037 15.34 -22.22 -35.72
C LEU A 1037 15.11 -20.81 -35.16
N GLN A 1038 15.09 -19.79 -36.01
CA GLN A 1038 14.80 -18.41 -35.64
C GLN A 1038 13.37 -18.25 -35.10
N ASP A 1039 12.37 -18.82 -35.76
CA ASP A 1039 10.96 -18.76 -35.31
C ASP A 1039 10.78 -19.42 -33.94
N VAL A 1040 11.41 -20.59 -33.73
CA VAL A 1040 11.39 -21.26 -32.42
C VAL A 1040 12.16 -20.48 -31.37
N TRP A 1041 13.30 -19.86 -31.73
CA TRP A 1041 14.09 -19.00 -30.83
C TRP A 1041 13.27 -17.83 -30.31
N ILE A 1042 12.61 -17.09 -31.21
CA ILE A 1042 11.71 -15.99 -30.86
C ILE A 1042 10.59 -16.49 -29.92
N GLY A 1043 10.03 -17.67 -30.21
CA GLY A 1043 9.02 -18.31 -29.37
C GLY A 1043 9.50 -18.77 -27.99
N THR A 1044 10.82 -18.83 -27.72
CA THR A 1044 11.34 -19.19 -26.39
C THR A 1044 11.26 -18.04 -25.39
N GLY A 1045 11.13 -16.79 -25.86
CA GLY A 1045 11.12 -15.60 -25.00
C GLY A 1045 12.48 -15.19 -24.44
N PHE A 1046 13.56 -15.94 -24.68
CA PHE A 1046 14.90 -15.54 -24.26
C PHE A 1046 15.47 -14.45 -25.18
N VAL A 1047 16.16 -13.48 -24.59
CA VAL A 1047 16.92 -12.45 -25.31
C VAL A 1047 18.42 -12.75 -25.15
N GLN A 1048 19.07 -13.14 -26.24
CA GLN A 1048 20.51 -13.41 -26.29
C GLN A 1048 21.05 -13.04 -27.68
N GLU A 1049 21.92 -12.03 -27.71
CA GLU A 1049 22.41 -11.40 -28.95
C GLU A 1049 23.14 -12.38 -29.87
N ALA A 1050 24.09 -13.15 -29.36
CA ALA A 1050 24.89 -14.08 -30.17
C ALA A 1050 24.05 -15.17 -30.87
N ILE A 1051 23.03 -15.75 -30.21
CA ILE A 1051 22.12 -16.73 -30.83
C ILE A 1051 21.27 -16.01 -31.88
N THR A 1052 20.72 -14.83 -31.55
CA THR A 1052 19.91 -14.05 -32.50
C THR A 1052 20.70 -13.73 -33.76
N GLU A 1053 21.90 -13.16 -33.63
CA GLU A 1053 22.78 -12.81 -34.76
C GLU A 1053 23.16 -14.04 -35.60
N ALA A 1054 23.50 -15.15 -34.95
CA ALA A 1054 23.84 -16.38 -35.65
C ALA A 1054 22.65 -16.92 -36.47
N LEU A 1055 21.44 -16.93 -35.89
CA LEU A 1055 20.24 -17.38 -36.59
C LEU A 1055 19.79 -16.41 -37.69
N GLU A 1056 19.90 -15.10 -37.47
CA GLU A 1056 19.64 -14.06 -38.48
C GLU A 1056 20.59 -14.17 -39.68
N ALA A 1057 21.89 -14.40 -39.42
CA ALA A 1057 22.88 -14.62 -40.47
C ALA A 1057 22.57 -15.86 -41.31
N ILE A 1058 22.07 -16.94 -40.68
CA ILE A 1058 21.66 -18.17 -41.38
C ILE A 1058 20.34 -17.94 -42.16
N ALA A 1059 19.38 -17.21 -41.58
CA ALA A 1059 18.06 -16.96 -42.17
C ALA A 1059 18.08 -15.89 -43.28
N GLY A 1060 19.02 -14.93 -43.22
CA GLY A 1060 19.28 -13.92 -44.26
C GLY A 1060 18.50 -12.60 -44.14
N TRP A 1061 18.06 -12.19 -42.94
CA TRP A 1061 17.28 -10.96 -42.71
C TRP A 1061 17.78 -10.22 -41.45
N PRO A 1062 18.31 -8.97 -41.56
CA PRO A 1062 18.58 -8.13 -40.39
C PRO A 1062 17.31 -7.38 -39.95
N VAL A 1063 17.02 -7.36 -38.64
CA VAL A 1063 15.73 -6.84 -38.11
C VAL A 1063 15.74 -5.34 -37.72
N ALA A 1064 16.89 -4.65 -37.61
CA ALA A 1064 16.92 -3.25 -37.15
C ALA A 1064 17.90 -2.33 -37.89
N SER A 1065 17.46 -1.14 -38.32
CA SER A 1065 18.36 -0.10 -38.87
C SER A 1065 17.90 1.36 -38.70
N LEU A 1066 16.69 1.61 -38.18
CA LEU A 1066 16.14 2.97 -38.10
C LEU A 1066 16.62 3.70 -36.83
N LYS A 1067 17.36 4.81 -36.99
CA LYS A 1067 17.74 5.70 -35.88
C LYS A 1067 16.56 6.57 -35.43
N PHE A 1068 16.54 6.93 -34.14
CA PHE A 1068 15.53 7.82 -33.57
C PHE A 1068 15.59 9.23 -34.16
N ASP A 1069 14.43 9.79 -34.48
CA ASP A 1069 14.24 11.13 -35.05
C ASP A 1069 12.88 11.70 -34.58
N GLU A 1070 12.88 12.82 -33.85
CA GLU A 1070 11.66 13.48 -33.35
C GLU A 1070 10.76 14.02 -34.47
N ASP A 1071 11.33 14.48 -35.58
CA ASP A 1071 10.55 14.94 -36.72
C ASP A 1071 9.88 13.78 -37.44
N LEU A 1072 10.54 12.61 -37.46
CA LEU A 1072 9.92 11.39 -37.95
C LEU A 1072 8.73 10.98 -37.08
N VAL A 1073 8.83 11.09 -35.75
CA VAL A 1073 7.69 10.84 -34.83
C VAL A 1073 6.52 11.74 -35.18
N ARG A 1074 6.74 13.07 -35.28
CA ARG A 1074 5.68 14.03 -35.61
C ARG A 1074 5.01 13.71 -36.96
N ARG A 1075 5.80 13.37 -37.98
CA ARG A 1075 5.29 12.96 -39.30
C ARG A 1075 4.47 11.68 -39.24
N MET A 1076 4.91 10.68 -38.47
CA MET A 1076 4.20 9.41 -38.29
C MET A 1076 2.91 9.58 -37.50
N VAL A 1077 2.86 10.46 -36.49
CA VAL A 1077 1.61 10.80 -35.80
C VAL A 1077 0.62 11.44 -36.77
N ALA A 1078 1.07 12.40 -37.59
CA ALA A 1078 0.22 13.04 -38.59
C ALA A 1078 -0.28 12.04 -39.66
N ALA A 1079 0.56 11.10 -40.08
CA ALA A 1079 0.20 10.03 -41.00
C ALA A 1079 -0.80 9.05 -40.37
N GLY A 1080 -0.53 8.58 -39.15
CA GLY A 1080 -1.41 7.65 -38.43
C GLY A 1080 -2.81 8.20 -38.17
N ARG A 1081 -2.97 9.52 -38.01
CA ARG A 1081 -4.31 10.16 -37.95
C ARG A 1081 -5.11 10.05 -39.24
N LYS A 1082 -4.47 9.74 -40.37
CA LYS A 1082 -5.05 9.60 -41.72
C LYS A 1082 -5.01 8.16 -42.26
N GLY A 1083 -4.40 7.22 -41.55
CA GLY A 1083 -4.32 5.81 -41.96
C GLY A 1083 -5.65 5.07 -41.84
N ASP A 1084 -5.70 3.88 -42.44
CA ASP A 1084 -6.84 2.97 -42.43
C ASP A 1084 -6.77 2.01 -41.25
N ARG A 1085 -7.76 2.12 -40.35
CA ARG A 1085 -7.83 1.33 -39.12
C ARG A 1085 -8.02 -0.17 -39.37
N ALA A 1086 -8.81 -0.55 -40.37
CA ALA A 1086 -9.12 -1.95 -40.64
C ALA A 1086 -7.89 -2.67 -41.19
N ARG A 1087 -7.11 -2.01 -42.06
CA ARG A 1087 -5.82 -2.56 -42.51
C ARG A 1087 -4.79 -2.62 -41.39
N GLY A 1088 -4.79 -1.64 -40.50
CA GLY A 1088 -3.94 -1.64 -39.30
C GLY A 1088 -4.23 -2.78 -38.34
N GLU A 1089 -5.50 -3.13 -38.14
CA GLU A 1089 -5.92 -4.29 -37.34
C GLU A 1089 -5.41 -5.61 -37.92
N ILE A 1090 -5.64 -5.85 -39.21
CA ILE A 1090 -5.13 -7.05 -39.91
C ILE A 1090 -3.60 -7.14 -39.77
N LEU A 1091 -2.91 -6.00 -39.86
CA LEU A 1091 -1.46 -5.96 -39.73
C LEU A 1091 -1.01 -6.28 -38.30
N PHE A 1092 -1.70 -5.77 -37.28
CA PHE A 1092 -1.44 -6.09 -35.87
C PHE A 1092 -1.58 -7.61 -35.57
N GLU A 1093 -2.57 -8.25 -36.17
CA GLU A 1093 -2.81 -9.70 -36.05
C GLU A 1093 -1.85 -10.55 -36.88
N SER A 1094 -1.13 -9.95 -37.81
CA SER A 1094 -0.25 -10.68 -38.71
C SER A 1094 1.00 -11.23 -38.00
N ALA A 1095 1.42 -12.43 -38.43
CA ALA A 1095 2.70 -13.01 -37.99
C ALA A 1095 3.92 -12.15 -38.39
N ARG A 1096 3.76 -11.24 -39.36
CA ARG A 1096 4.82 -10.34 -39.85
C ARG A 1096 5.06 -9.17 -38.89
N ALA A 1097 4.00 -8.56 -38.34
CA ALA A 1097 4.16 -7.54 -37.30
C ALA A 1097 4.47 -8.18 -35.94
N GLY A 1098 3.89 -9.36 -35.67
CA GLY A 1098 4.12 -10.15 -34.45
C GLY A 1098 3.50 -9.55 -33.19
N CYS A 1099 2.71 -8.47 -33.31
CA CYS A 1099 2.17 -7.73 -32.17
C CYS A 1099 1.19 -8.58 -31.33
N ILE A 1100 0.26 -9.30 -31.97
CA ILE A 1100 -0.74 -10.13 -31.28
C ILE A 1100 -0.14 -11.28 -30.46
N ALA A 1101 1.05 -11.77 -30.81
CA ALA A 1101 1.72 -12.83 -30.06
C ALA A 1101 2.10 -12.38 -28.64
N CYS A 1102 2.38 -11.09 -28.46
CA CYS A 1102 2.82 -10.52 -27.19
C CYS A 1102 1.74 -9.67 -26.51
N HIS A 1103 0.92 -8.97 -27.28
CA HIS A 1103 -0.04 -7.99 -26.76
C HIS A 1103 -1.47 -8.48 -26.87
N LYS A 1104 -2.25 -8.15 -25.84
CA LYS A 1104 -3.67 -8.45 -25.75
C LYS A 1104 -4.50 -7.23 -26.14
N ILE A 1105 -5.57 -7.47 -26.91
CA ILE A 1105 -6.67 -6.54 -27.18
C ILE A 1105 -7.98 -7.30 -26.94
N GLY A 1106 -8.85 -6.78 -26.08
CA GLY A 1106 -10.05 -7.45 -25.60
C GLY A 1106 -9.71 -8.79 -24.94
N ASN A 1107 -10.18 -9.88 -25.54
CA ASN A 1107 -9.89 -11.25 -25.11
C ASN A 1107 -8.91 -12.00 -26.04
N GLN A 1108 -8.31 -11.31 -27.02
CA GLN A 1108 -7.43 -11.92 -28.03
C GLN A 1108 -5.97 -11.46 -27.87
N GLY A 1109 -5.03 -12.33 -28.20
CA GLY A 1109 -3.59 -12.05 -28.15
C GLY A 1109 -2.86 -12.52 -26.88
N GLY A 1110 -1.57 -12.18 -26.79
CA GLY A 1110 -0.65 -12.62 -25.74
C GLY A 1110 -0.61 -11.73 -24.49
N MET A 1111 -0.07 -12.25 -23.38
CA MET A 1111 0.07 -11.53 -22.10
C MET A 1111 1.52 -11.17 -21.75
N ILE A 1112 2.41 -11.25 -22.73
CA ILE A 1112 3.84 -11.00 -22.55
C ILE A 1112 4.09 -9.49 -22.44
N GLY A 1113 3.52 -8.72 -23.37
CA GLY A 1113 3.52 -7.26 -23.37
C GLY A 1113 2.31 -6.67 -22.66
N PRO A 1114 2.28 -5.34 -22.45
CA PRO A 1114 1.11 -4.66 -21.89
C PRO A 1114 -0.14 -4.90 -22.75
N GLU A 1115 -1.30 -4.98 -22.07
CA GLU A 1115 -2.62 -4.95 -22.67
C GLU A 1115 -2.84 -3.60 -23.38
N LEU A 1116 -3.35 -3.62 -24.61
CA LEU A 1116 -3.41 -2.46 -25.50
C LEU A 1116 -4.85 -2.00 -25.82
N SER A 1117 -5.90 -2.63 -25.29
CA SER A 1117 -7.30 -2.28 -25.62
C SER A 1117 -7.61 -0.80 -25.49
N ALA A 1118 -6.99 -0.13 -24.52
CA ALA A 1118 -7.23 1.28 -24.20
C ALA A 1118 -6.01 2.19 -24.49
N VAL A 1119 -5.03 1.71 -25.27
CA VAL A 1119 -3.76 2.44 -25.45
C VAL A 1119 -3.96 3.83 -26.10
N GLY A 1120 -4.88 3.96 -27.04
CA GLY A 1120 -5.19 5.22 -27.71
C GLY A 1120 -5.88 6.26 -26.81
N SER A 1121 -6.59 5.82 -25.75
CA SER A 1121 -7.16 6.72 -24.74
C SER A 1121 -6.17 7.09 -23.64
N GLY A 1122 -5.29 6.16 -23.25
CA GLY A 1122 -4.41 6.31 -22.09
C GLY A 1122 -3.01 6.82 -22.39
N VAL A 1123 -2.56 6.79 -23.65
CA VAL A 1123 -1.17 7.15 -24.04
C VAL A 1123 -1.18 8.17 -25.18
N PRO A 1124 -0.39 9.26 -25.11
CA PRO A 1124 -0.23 10.20 -26.21
C PRO A 1124 0.27 9.53 -27.51
N ALA A 1125 -0.21 10.02 -28.66
CA ALA A 1125 0.06 9.39 -29.97
C ALA A 1125 1.55 9.38 -30.36
N ASP A 1126 2.29 10.43 -30.05
CA ASP A 1126 3.74 10.54 -30.24
C ASP A 1126 4.52 9.52 -29.42
N ARG A 1127 4.05 9.25 -28.20
CA ARG A 1127 4.59 8.19 -27.35
C ARG A 1127 4.32 6.79 -27.93
N ILE A 1128 3.11 6.52 -28.41
CA ILE A 1128 2.78 5.24 -29.09
C ILE A 1128 3.71 5.02 -30.28
N VAL A 1129 3.91 6.03 -31.13
CA VAL A 1129 4.83 5.93 -32.29
C VAL A 1129 6.26 5.64 -31.85
N THR A 1130 6.72 6.32 -30.80
CA THR A 1130 8.07 6.17 -30.29
C THR A 1130 8.31 4.78 -29.72
N GLU A 1131 7.40 4.25 -28.91
CA GLU A 1131 7.51 2.94 -28.27
C GLU A 1131 7.39 1.79 -29.29
N VAL A 1132 6.61 1.95 -30.37
CA VAL A 1132 6.49 0.93 -31.43
C VAL A 1132 7.74 0.85 -32.31
N LEU A 1133 8.31 1.98 -32.71
CA LEU A 1133 9.50 2.01 -33.58
C LEU A 1133 10.80 1.80 -32.81
N TRP A 1134 10.88 2.26 -31.56
CA TRP A 1134 12.07 2.18 -30.72
C TRP A 1134 11.73 1.67 -29.31
N PRO A 1135 11.30 0.40 -29.18
CA PRO A 1135 10.80 -0.16 -27.93
C PRO A 1135 11.79 -0.12 -26.75
N ALA A 1136 13.09 -0.04 -27.03
CA ALA A 1136 14.12 0.07 -25.99
C ALA A 1136 14.28 1.50 -25.41
N ARG A 1137 13.75 2.56 -26.04
CA ARG A 1137 13.90 3.94 -25.56
C ARG A 1137 13.06 4.24 -24.32
N GLN A 1138 11.91 3.58 -24.20
CA GLN A 1138 11.00 3.77 -23.08
C GLN A 1138 10.31 2.46 -22.79
N VAL A 1139 10.73 1.81 -21.70
CA VAL A 1139 10.14 0.55 -21.25
C VAL A 1139 9.21 0.85 -20.09
N LYS A 1140 7.94 0.45 -20.21
CA LYS A 1140 6.95 0.60 -19.15
C LYS A 1140 7.42 -0.10 -17.87
N GLY A 1141 7.27 0.56 -16.72
CA GLY A 1141 7.58 -0.04 -15.41
C GLY A 1141 6.90 -1.40 -15.22
N GLY A 1142 7.63 -2.39 -14.72
CA GLY A 1142 7.18 -3.79 -14.61
C GLY A 1142 7.31 -4.63 -15.90
N TYR A 1143 7.76 -4.03 -17.01
CA TYR A 1143 8.11 -4.73 -18.26
C TYR A 1143 9.58 -4.50 -18.68
N ALA A 1144 10.41 -3.91 -17.80
CA ALA A 1144 11.85 -3.84 -17.98
C ALA A 1144 12.45 -5.22 -17.75
N LEU A 1145 13.12 -5.73 -18.77
CA LEU A 1145 13.67 -7.08 -18.75
C LEU A 1145 15.03 -7.08 -18.07
N SER A 1146 15.21 -7.98 -17.10
CA SER A 1146 16.47 -8.21 -16.41
C SER A 1146 16.99 -9.61 -16.70
N ARG A 1147 18.32 -9.72 -16.78
CA ARG A 1147 19.06 -10.98 -16.83
C ARG A 1147 19.81 -11.16 -15.52
N ILE A 1148 19.58 -12.29 -14.86
CA ILE A 1148 20.22 -12.66 -13.60
C ILE A 1148 21.14 -13.85 -13.84
N THR A 1149 22.45 -13.66 -13.67
CA THR A 1149 23.41 -14.76 -13.66
C THR A 1149 23.62 -15.22 -12.22
N MET A 1150 23.54 -16.53 -12.01
CA MET A 1150 23.69 -17.20 -10.73
C MET A 1150 25.14 -17.65 -10.53
N ARG A 1151 25.60 -17.77 -9.29
CA ARG A 1151 26.93 -18.30 -8.92
C ARG A 1151 27.16 -19.75 -9.37
N ASP A 1152 26.09 -20.49 -9.64
CA ASP A 1152 26.14 -21.85 -10.19
C ASP A 1152 26.15 -21.88 -11.74
N GLY A 1153 26.26 -20.71 -12.39
CA GLY A 1153 26.32 -20.53 -13.83
C GLY A 1153 24.97 -20.58 -14.55
N ARG A 1154 23.84 -20.72 -13.83
CA ARG A 1154 22.50 -20.56 -14.43
C ARG A 1154 22.24 -19.10 -14.77
N VAL A 1155 21.53 -18.86 -15.87
CA VAL A 1155 21.07 -17.54 -16.30
C VAL A 1155 19.55 -17.56 -16.31
N LEU A 1156 18.95 -16.64 -15.56
CA LEU A 1156 17.52 -16.42 -15.52
C LEU A 1156 17.21 -15.11 -16.25
N GLN A 1157 16.05 -15.05 -16.91
CA GLN A 1157 15.56 -13.83 -17.54
C GLN A 1157 14.09 -13.64 -17.19
N GLY A 1158 13.72 -12.39 -16.95
CA GLY A 1158 12.35 -12.04 -16.66
C GLY A 1158 12.20 -10.63 -16.15
N TYR A 1159 10.98 -10.26 -15.83
CA TYR A 1159 10.70 -8.94 -15.30
C TYR A 1159 10.99 -8.94 -13.82
N LEU A 1160 12.00 -8.16 -13.41
CA LEU A 1160 12.31 -8.00 -12.00
C LEU A 1160 11.10 -7.39 -11.29
N GLN A 1161 10.70 -8.00 -10.20
CA GLN A 1161 9.70 -7.50 -9.28
C GLN A 1161 10.40 -7.17 -7.97
N GLU A 1162 9.95 -6.11 -7.32
CA GLU A 1162 10.48 -5.78 -6.00
C GLU A 1162 10.14 -6.90 -5.02
N SER A 1163 11.16 -7.38 -4.32
CA SER A 1163 11.03 -8.32 -3.21
C SER A 1163 11.04 -7.56 -1.89
N ARG A 1164 10.18 -7.97 -0.95
CA ARG A 1164 10.18 -7.43 0.42
C ARG A 1164 11.25 -8.06 1.31
N ASP A 1165 11.74 -9.22 0.93
CA ASP A 1165 12.93 -9.82 1.54
C ASP A 1165 14.13 -9.36 0.72
N LYS A 1166 15.00 -8.53 1.33
CA LYS A 1166 16.23 -8.05 0.69
C LYS A 1166 17.20 -9.19 0.33
N LYS A 1167 16.97 -10.40 0.85
CA LYS A 1167 17.71 -11.61 0.51
C LYS A 1167 17.16 -12.32 -0.72
N LEU A 1168 16.01 -11.91 -1.26
CA LEU A 1168 15.37 -12.50 -2.43
C LEU A 1168 15.21 -11.46 -3.54
N LEU A 1169 15.35 -11.89 -4.78
CA LEU A 1169 14.94 -11.18 -5.99
C LEU A 1169 13.75 -11.95 -6.57
N LEU A 1170 12.70 -11.23 -6.98
CA LEU A 1170 11.55 -11.84 -7.63
C LEU A 1170 11.64 -11.62 -9.13
N LEU A 1171 11.53 -12.68 -9.92
CA LEU A 1171 11.66 -12.63 -11.37
C LEU A 1171 10.45 -13.27 -12.04
N ARG A 1172 9.66 -12.47 -12.77
CA ARG A 1172 8.47 -12.96 -13.48
C ARG A 1172 8.85 -13.50 -14.87
N ASP A 1173 8.53 -14.76 -15.14
CA ASP A 1173 8.81 -15.47 -16.40
C ASP A 1173 7.79 -15.14 -17.52
N PHE A 1174 8.16 -15.40 -18.77
CA PHE A 1174 7.49 -15.07 -20.03
C PHE A 1174 6.29 -15.97 -20.37
N ALA A 1175 6.33 -17.26 -20.01
CA ALA A 1175 5.37 -18.25 -20.53
C ALA A 1175 4.14 -18.50 -19.64
N GLY A 1176 4.15 -18.07 -18.36
CA GLY A 1176 3.13 -18.53 -17.40
C GLY A 1176 2.69 -17.56 -16.30
N ALA A 1177 3.13 -16.30 -16.31
CA ALA A 1177 2.85 -15.33 -15.23
C ALA A 1177 3.33 -15.76 -13.82
N GLY A 1178 4.13 -16.83 -13.70
CA GLY A 1178 4.75 -17.28 -12.46
C GLY A 1178 5.89 -16.36 -12.02
N ILE A 1179 6.02 -16.19 -10.71
CA ILE A 1179 7.13 -15.47 -10.08
C ILE A 1179 8.14 -16.50 -9.59
N GLN A 1180 9.39 -16.39 -10.03
CA GLN A 1180 10.51 -17.15 -9.53
C GLN A 1180 11.22 -16.34 -8.44
N GLU A 1181 11.40 -16.93 -7.26
CA GLU A 1181 12.20 -16.36 -6.18
C GLU A 1181 13.67 -16.79 -6.33
N VAL A 1182 14.57 -15.82 -6.23
CA VAL A 1182 16.02 -16.01 -6.43
C VAL A 1182 16.74 -15.44 -5.21
N GLU A 1183 17.53 -16.24 -4.51
CA GLU A 1183 18.34 -15.72 -3.41
C GLU A 1183 19.41 -14.74 -3.92
N ALA A 1184 19.41 -13.52 -3.40
CA ALA A 1184 20.34 -12.45 -3.77
C ALA A 1184 21.81 -12.87 -3.53
N GLU A 1185 22.09 -13.68 -2.50
CA GLU A 1185 23.43 -14.23 -2.24
C GLU A 1185 23.91 -15.18 -3.34
N MET A 1186 22.98 -15.82 -4.05
CA MET A 1186 23.28 -16.75 -5.14
C MET A 1186 23.44 -16.04 -6.49
N VAL A 1187 23.20 -14.73 -6.55
CA VAL A 1187 23.39 -13.92 -7.76
C VAL A 1187 24.86 -13.55 -7.90
N SER A 1188 25.43 -13.77 -9.08
CA SER A 1188 26.76 -13.30 -9.45
C SER A 1188 26.71 -12.00 -10.24
N LYS A 1189 25.67 -11.80 -11.06
CA LYS A 1189 25.52 -10.63 -11.93
C LYS A 1189 24.05 -10.33 -12.22
N GLU A 1190 23.67 -9.06 -12.19
CA GLU A 1190 22.38 -8.56 -12.65
C GLU A 1190 22.61 -7.56 -13.79
N GLU A 1191 21.90 -7.73 -14.90
CA GLU A 1191 22.01 -6.86 -16.07
C GLU A 1191 20.63 -6.44 -16.59
N PRO A 1192 20.32 -5.13 -16.66
CA PRO A 1192 19.14 -4.67 -17.38
C PRO A 1192 19.38 -4.84 -18.88
N ILE A 1193 18.49 -5.55 -19.56
CA ILE A 1193 18.61 -5.84 -21.00
C ILE A 1193 17.57 -5.10 -21.86
N GLY A 1194 16.71 -4.27 -21.24
CA GLY A 1194 15.83 -3.33 -21.93
C GLY A 1194 14.41 -3.86 -22.15
N SER A 1195 13.90 -3.77 -23.38
CA SER A 1195 12.56 -4.25 -23.75
C SER A 1195 12.63 -5.63 -24.39
N LEU A 1196 11.68 -6.51 -24.07
CA LEU A 1196 11.47 -7.76 -24.79
C LEU A 1196 10.86 -7.51 -26.18
N MET A 1197 10.19 -6.37 -26.39
CA MET A 1197 9.54 -6.07 -27.66
C MET A 1197 10.61 -5.88 -28.76
N PRO A 1198 10.60 -6.72 -29.82
CA PRO A 1198 11.53 -6.57 -30.92
C PRO A 1198 11.13 -5.37 -31.80
N PRO A 1199 12.06 -4.70 -32.48
CA PRO A 1199 11.78 -3.56 -33.35
C PRO A 1199 11.20 -3.98 -34.71
N THR A 1200 10.35 -5.01 -34.75
CA THR A 1200 9.80 -5.60 -35.99
C THR A 1200 9.03 -4.59 -36.85
N ALA A 1201 8.41 -3.58 -36.21
CA ALA A 1201 7.69 -2.52 -36.90
C ALA A 1201 8.59 -1.69 -37.84
N GLN A 1202 9.91 -1.62 -37.61
CA GLN A 1202 10.83 -0.91 -38.50
C GLN A 1202 10.92 -1.53 -39.90
N SER A 1203 10.51 -2.79 -40.06
CA SER A 1203 10.49 -3.50 -41.34
C SER A 1203 9.20 -3.26 -42.16
N LEU A 1204 8.23 -2.52 -41.61
CA LEU A 1204 6.99 -2.17 -42.27
C LEU A 1204 7.18 -0.96 -43.20
N SER A 1205 6.45 -0.93 -44.30
CA SER A 1205 6.39 0.23 -45.19
C SER A 1205 5.71 1.43 -44.51
N ARG A 1206 5.85 2.63 -45.09
CA ARG A 1206 5.26 3.85 -44.53
C ARG A 1206 3.73 3.79 -44.46
N ASP A 1207 3.08 3.20 -45.47
CA ASP A 1207 1.62 3.08 -45.49
C ASP A 1207 1.14 2.05 -44.46
N GLU A 1208 1.84 0.93 -44.33
CA GLU A 1208 1.60 -0.07 -43.29
C GLU A 1208 1.77 0.51 -41.87
N LEU A 1209 2.81 1.33 -41.65
CA LEU A 1209 3.00 2.05 -40.37
C LEU A 1209 1.87 3.05 -40.10
N SER A 1210 1.45 3.80 -41.12
CA SER A 1210 0.34 4.73 -41.02
C SER A 1210 -0.96 4.02 -40.61
N ASP A 1211 -1.26 2.88 -41.24
CA ASP A 1211 -2.45 2.08 -40.95
C ASP A 1211 -2.36 1.45 -39.55
N LEU A 1212 -1.20 0.89 -39.17
CA LEU A 1212 -0.96 0.34 -37.82
C LEU A 1212 -1.19 1.40 -36.74
N PHE A 1213 -0.62 2.60 -36.91
CA PHE A 1213 -0.82 3.69 -35.95
C PHE A 1213 -2.26 4.18 -35.91
N ALA A 1214 -2.96 4.22 -37.05
CA ALA A 1214 -4.38 4.56 -37.08
C ALA A 1214 -5.22 3.59 -36.23
N TYR A 1215 -4.91 2.29 -36.31
CA TYR A 1215 -5.54 1.28 -35.47
C TYR A 1215 -5.20 1.49 -33.99
N LEU A 1216 -3.92 1.59 -33.61
CA LEU A 1216 -3.50 1.75 -32.22
C LEU A 1216 -4.07 3.02 -31.56
N PHE A 1217 -4.13 4.14 -32.28
CA PHE A 1217 -4.72 5.38 -31.78
C PHE A 1217 -6.25 5.26 -31.56
N SER A 1218 -6.90 4.31 -32.23
CA SER A 1218 -8.35 4.09 -32.10
C SER A 1218 -8.74 3.15 -30.97
N LEU A 1219 -7.78 2.49 -30.32
CA LEU A 1219 -8.01 1.55 -29.22
C LEU A 1219 -8.35 2.31 -27.92
N VAL A 1220 -9.65 2.43 -27.62
CA VAL A 1220 -10.19 3.21 -26.49
C VAL A 1220 -10.92 2.35 -25.44
N GLY A 1221 -10.68 1.04 -25.41
CA GLY A 1221 -11.03 0.18 -24.28
C GLY A 1221 -12.47 -0.35 -24.24
N LYS A 1222 -13.01 -0.80 -25.37
CA LYS A 1222 -14.38 -1.34 -25.45
C LYS A 1222 -14.62 -2.52 -24.50
#